data_AF-A0A0U5H5M0-F1
#
_entry.id   AF-A0A0U5H5M0-F1
#
_cell.length_a   1.000
_cell.length_b   1.000
_cell.length_c   1.000
_cell.angle_alpha   90.00
_cell.angle_beta   90.00
_cell.angle_gamma   90.00
#
_symmetry.space_group_name_H-M   'P 1'
#
loop_
_entity.id
_entity.type
_entity.pdbx_description
1 polymer ?
#
loop_
_entity_poly.entity_id
_entity_poly.type
_entity_poly.pdbx_seq_one_letter_code
_entity_poly.pdbx_strand_id
1 'polypeptide(L)'
;MSSSGSGPIDPSTARTIESGRQTLGVMLRTAQSKLQHVFIAFVVGLVGGIMAMRLYVWPKFENDLLVDTANVIAQTPFDVILMQVKIGLFAGAACAIPVLLYHARDPLVEREIIPDVSVSRVNVAAVVLICIGLASAGVAYAYFLFFPLMFDFLAGNAVGAGLAPKYSIVKWTEFILFLALSFALAAQLPLAVSAFSYSGIIPYETFRDKWKYAVVGIFAFGAFFSPPDPFTQVLWASPLIMLYGLSLYCAKIVVTMKRGREHVDVRGVFRERWNRVLGVGVLGFAAGYAAGQYGGVAAFNGFLEFIGSRVRVPTVSDALGVDPATGYLLLGAAFAVLALVAAGLYYTYVAIDRAAQQVARSRLGQPENPGDIDLDELDAEGVLAAPPEAFASLTEDEALSTANRALEAGDDEKAQAVLDRFDEVHADLDEEAVEEQAAEEEESNTVQSTAAGMMDAFTEEETTEDDIGGYYYDIRFVFDTLRSRAFRIVGTFMALMVGIFGWLYYGGFRELRDNFIARIPADVRPLATGGEWPITLHPVEALVFQVKISVVLAAIGTLPVIVYYVWPALSDRGWVTGDRRVIAVWAGGIVGGLAVGSYLGYSFVAPEVISFLVYDALEAEMIISFTVSTFAWMVFLLTVGIGILVDIPVTMVLFHAGGIVSYETMRRRWRVPVISAFAFSALVTPDSLYTMLLVALPIAVMYLVGLAILAVVTLGGRRGGSASTRTA
;
A
#
# COMPACT_ATOMS: atom_id res chain seq x y z
N MET A 1 -49.11 -53.94 35.58
CA MET A 1 -47.65 -53.69 35.56
C MET A 1 -47.46 -52.23 35.21
N SER A 2 -46.69 -51.53 36.05
CA SER A 2 -46.67 -50.08 36.25
C SER A 2 -46.07 -49.28 35.11
N SER A 3 -46.71 -48.15 34.82
CA SER A 3 -46.25 -47.07 33.95
C SER A 3 -44.97 -46.41 34.49
N SER A 4 -43.95 -46.32 33.64
CA SER A 4 -42.75 -45.51 33.85
C SER A 4 -43.09 -44.02 33.73
N GLY A 5 -43.29 -43.36 34.87
CA GLY A 5 -43.38 -41.92 34.98
C GLY A 5 -41.99 -41.29 35.06
N SER A 6 -41.82 -40.20 34.32
CA SER A 6 -40.72 -39.25 34.33
C SER A 6 -40.29 -38.88 35.76
N GLY A 7 -39.05 -39.24 36.13
CA GLY A 7 -38.42 -38.76 37.35
C GLY A 7 -38.15 -37.25 37.26
N PRO A 8 -38.36 -36.49 38.35
CA PRO A 8 -37.93 -35.10 38.42
C PRO A 8 -36.41 -35.03 38.30
N ILE A 9 -35.94 -34.05 37.53
CA ILE A 9 -34.51 -33.75 37.34
C ILE A 9 -33.78 -33.86 38.68
N ASP A 10 -32.68 -34.61 38.72
CA ASP A 10 -31.89 -34.81 39.93
C ASP A 10 -31.59 -33.46 40.61
N PRO A 11 -31.76 -33.31 41.93
CA PRO A 11 -31.61 -32.03 42.63
C PRO A 11 -30.23 -31.39 42.50
N SER A 12 -29.18 -32.15 42.15
CA SER A 12 -27.86 -31.61 41.84
C SER A 12 -27.78 -31.04 40.42
N THR A 13 -28.46 -31.68 39.46
CA THR A 13 -28.55 -31.22 38.08
C THR A 13 -29.40 -29.95 37.97
N ALA A 14 -30.53 -29.89 38.67
CA ALA A 14 -31.37 -28.69 38.74
C ALA A 14 -30.64 -27.49 39.37
N ARG A 15 -29.85 -27.71 40.44
CA ARG A 15 -29.03 -26.66 41.07
C ARG A 15 -27.89 -26.19 40.16
N THR A 16 -27.26 -27.07 39.41
CA THR A 16 -26.19 -26.73 38.48
C THR A 16 -26.72 -25.91 37.31
N ILE A 17 -27.89 -26.27 36.75
CA ILE A 17 -28.56 -25.50 35.69
C ILE A 17 -29.00 -24.13 36.21
N GLU A 18 -29.57 -24.06 37.42
CA GLU A 18 -30.00 -22.79 38.02
C GLU A 18 -28.79 -21.88 38.32
N SER A 19 -27.69 -22.44 38.84
CA SER A 19 -26.44 -21.71 39.05
C SER A 19 -25.85 -21.21 37.74
N GLY A 20 -25.79 -22.06 36.70
CA GLY A 20 -25.34 -21.66 35.37
C GLY A 20 -26.21 -20.56 34.76
N ARG A 21 -27.53 -20.65 34.92
CA ARG A 21 -28.49 -19.63 34.46
C ARG A 21 -28.32 -18.30 35.21
N GLN A 22 -28.09 -18.34 36.52
CA GLN A 22 -27.85 -17.16 37.32
C GLN A 22 -26.51 -16.50 36.96
N THR A 23 -25.44 -17.28 36.80
CA THR A 23 -24.13 -16.77 36.38
C THR A 23 -24.20 -16.17 34.97
N LEU A 24 -24.84 -16.86 34.01
CA LEU A 24 -25.10 -16.31 32.67
C LEU A 24 -25.96 -15.04 32.72
N GLY A 25 -27.00 -15.02 33.56
CA GLY A 25 -27.86 -13.85 33.74
C GLY A 25 -27.11 -12.65 34.30
N VAL A 26 -26.22 -12.85 35.27
CA VAL A 26 -25.35 -11.80 35.82
C VAL A 26 -24.34 -11.33 34.78
N MET A 27 -23.69 -12.25 34.06
CA MET A 27 -22.75 -11.90 32.99
C MET A 27 -23.42 -11.09 31.87
N LEU A 28 -24.58 -11.52 31.39
CA LEU A 28 -25.34 -10.82 30.35
C LEU A 28 -25.82 -9.44 30.84
N ARG A 29 -26.27 -9.32 32.09
CA ARG A 29 -26.72 -8.05 32.65
C ARG A 29 -25.56 -7.06 32.85
N THR A 30 -24.41 -7.56 33.30
CA THR A 30 -23.18 -6.75 33.39
C THR A 30 -22.69 -6.35 32.00
N ALA A 31 -22.71 -7.26 31.02
CA ALA A 31 -22.35 -6.96 29.65
C ALA A 31 -23.30 -5.93 29.03
N GLN A 32 -24.61 -6.07 29.24
CA GLN A 32 -25.63 -5.11 28.80
C GLN A 32 -25.40 -3.73 29.41
N SER A 33 -25.15 -3.65 30.72
CA SER A 33 -24.88 -2.38 31.40
C SER A 33 -23.60 -1.71 30.89
N LYS A 34 -22.50 -2.48 30.71
CA LYS A 34 -21.26 -1.96 30.11
C LYS A 34 -21.49 -1.49 28.66
N LEU A 35 -22.21 -2.26 27.86
CA LEU A 35 -22.50 -1.93 26.46
C LEU A 35 -23.46 -0.73 26.32
N GLN A 36 -24.35 -0.51 27.29
CA GLN A 36 -25.22 0.67 27.30
C GLN A 36 -24.43 1.97 27.36
N HIS A 37 -23.35 2.04 28.15
CA HIS A 37 -22.48 3.22 28.21
C HIS A 37 -21.77 3.45 26.88
N VAL A 38 -21.30 2.38 26.24
CA VAL A 38 -20.71 2.42 24.89
C VAL A 38 -21.74 2.91 23.87
N PHE A 39 -22.99 2.44 23.95
CA PHE A 39 -24.07 2.85 23.07
C PHE A 39 -24.47 4.32 23.29
N ILE A 40 -24.53 4.81 24.53
CA ILE A 40 -24.78 6.22 24.81
C ILE A 40 -23.66 7.09 24.23
N ALA A 41 -22.40 6.72 24.45
CA ALA A 41 -21.26 7.43 23.88
C ALA A 41 -21.31 7.44 22.34
N PHE A 42 -21.70 6.32 21.73
CA PHE A 42 -21.95 6.22 20.30
C PHE A 42 -23.04 7.17 19.82
N VAL A 43 -24.21 7.19 20.47
CA VAL A 43 -25.33 8.07 20.08
C VAL A 43 -24.97 9.55 20.26
N VAL A 44 -24.29 9.91 21.34
CA VAL A 44 -23.80 11.27 21.58
C VAL A 44 -22.80 11.68 20.51
N GLY A 45 -21.85 10.80 20.16
CA GLY A 45 -20.90 11.06 19.07
C GLY A 45 -21.59 11.14 17.70
N LEU A 46 -22.63 10.35 17.47
CA LEU A 46 -23.40 10.36 16.22
C LEU A 46 -24.17 11.67 16.04
N VAL A 47 -24.96 12.06 17.04
CA VAL A 47 -25.72 13.31 17.00
C VAL A 47 -24.79 14.51 17.01
N GLY A 48 -23.74 14.47 17.83
CA GLY A 48 -22.71 15.51 17.89
C GLY A 48 -21.97 15.67 16.57
N GLY A 49 -21.61 14.56 15.90
CA GLY A 49 -20.97 14.56 14.59
C GLY A 49 -21.87 15.16 13.50
N ILE A 50 -23.16 14.79 13.47
CA ILE A 50 -24.14 15.39 12.54
C ILE A 50 -24.27 16.90 12.79
N MET A 51 -24.38 17.33 14.04
CA MET A 51 -24.52 18.72 14.41
C MET A 51 -23.26 19.54 14.10
N ALA A 52 -22.08 19.03 14.44
CA ALA A 52 -20.81 19.66 14.10
C ALA A 52 -20.67 19.80 12.59
N MET A 53 -21.00 18.75 11.84
CA MET A 53 -20.94 18.77 10.38
C MET A 53 -21.85 19.85 9.78
N ARG A 54 -23.09 19.93 10.27
CA ARG A 54 -24.10 20.85 9.77
C ARG A 54 -23.82 22.32 10.16
N LEU A 55 -23.39 22.56 11.39
CA LEU A 55 -23.32 23.91 11.95
C LEU A 55 -21.95 24.59 11.74
N TYR A 56 -20.87 23.81 11.66
CA TYR A 56 -19.51 24.35 11.66
C TYR A 56 -18.65 23.85 10.51
N VAL A 57 -18.56 22.54 10.32
CA VAL A 57 -17.61 21.94 9.37
C VAL A 57 -18.00 22.26 7.93
N TRP A 58 -19.27 22.08 7.55
CA TRP A 58 -19.72 22.35 6.17
C TRP A 58 -19.49 23.81 5.74
N PRO A 59 -19.96 24.83 6.48
CA PRO A 59 -19.70 26.22 6.13
C PRO A 59 -18.20 26.54 6.03
N LYS A 60 -17.36 25.90 6.85
CA LYS A 60 -15.91 26.11 6.79
C LYS A 60 -15.27 25.47 5.57
N PHE A 61 -15.62 24.23 5.25
CA PHE A 61 -15.10 23.54 4.07
C PHE A 61 -15.48 24.29 2.79
N GLU A 62 -16.73 24.72 2.67
CA GLU A 62 -17.23 25.45 1.51
C GLU A 62 -16.46 26.76 1.27
N ASN A 63 -16.10 27.49 2.32
CA ASN A 63 -15.37 28.76 2.20
C ASN A 63 -13.85 28.60 2.02
N ASP A 64 -13.24 27.62 2.69
CA ASP A 64 -11.78 27.57 2.83
C ASP A 64 -11.12 26.55 1.88
N LEU A 65 -11.80 25.46 1.51
CA LEU A 65 -11.22 24.33 0.77
C LEU A 65 -11.70 24.20 -0.67
N LEU A 66 -12.70 24.98 -1.08
CA LEU A 66 -13.12 25.04 -2.48
C LEU A 66 -12.25 26.01 -3.25
N VAL A 67 -11.58 25.49 -4.27
CA VAL A 67 -10.83 26.30 -5.23
C VAL A 67 -11.84 27.12 -6.05
N ASP A 68 -11.58 28.39 -6.31
CA ASP A 68 -12.49 29.30 -7.06
C ASP A 68 -12.96 28.75 -8.42
N THR A 69 -12.18 27.85 -9.01
CA THR A 69 -12.48 27.19 -10.29
C THR A 69 -13.41 25.98 -10.17
N ALA A 70 -13.61 25.46 -8.95
CA ALA A 70 -14.37 24.24 -8.66
C ALA A 70 -15.70 24.56 -7.99
N ASN A 71 -16.77 23.87 -8.40
CA ASN A 71 -18.08 24.00 -7.78
C ASN A 71 -18.50 22.69 -7.14
N VAL A 72 -19.22 22.74 -6.02
CA VAL A 72 -19.80 21.55 -5.40
C VAL A 72 -21.24 21.36 -5.84
N ILE A 73 -21.58 20.13 -6.22
CA ILE A 73 -22.94 19.73 -6.62
C ILE A 73 -23.45 18.58 -5.76
N ALA A 74 -24.77 18.53 -5.54
CA ALA A 74 -25.47 17.37 -5.03
C ALA A 74 -26.17 16.65 -6.19
N GLN A 75 -26.07 15.32 -6.24
CA GLN A 75 -26.69 14.51 -7.29
C GLN A 75 -28.12 14.13 -6.94
N THR A 76 -28.34 13.84 -5.66
CA THR A 76 -29.67 13.52 -5.14
C THR A 76 -30.05 14.48 -4.01
N PRO A 77 -31.35 14.73 -3.80
CA PRO A 77 -31.80 15.58 -2.71
C PRO A 77 -31.46 15.01 -1.31
N PHE A 78 -31.14 13.71 -1.21
CA PHE A 78 -30.80 13.04 0.05
C PHE A 78 -29.30 13.03 0.36
N ASP A 79 -28.44 13.38 -0.61
CA ASP A 79 -26.97 13.28 -0.52
C ASP A 79 -26.42 13.93 0.74
N VAL A 80 -26.86 15.16 1.03
CA VAL A 80 -26.36 15.95 2.17
C VAL A 80 -26.73 15.31 3.51
N ILE A 81 -27.97 14.83 3.65
CA ILE A 81 -28.45 14.21 4.88
C ILE A 81 -27.74 12.86 5.09
N LEU A 82 -27.66 12.04 4.05
CA LEU A 82 -27.03 10.72 4.13
C LEU A 82 -25.54 10.85 4.45
N MET A 83 -24.85 11.81 3.84
CA MET A 83 -23.46 12.14 4.14
C MET A 83 -23.28 12.54 5.61
N GLN A 84 -24.11 13.45 6.12
CA GLN A 84 -24.05 13.86 7.53
C GLN A 84 -24.26 12.67 8.49
N VAL A 85 -25.21 11.78 8.19
CA VAL A 85 -25.46 10.57 8.99
C VAL A 85 -24.27 9.61 8.94
N LYS A 86 -23.68 9.38 7.75
CA LYS A 86 -22.47 8.54 7.62
C LYS A 86 -21.32 9.09 8.46
N ILE A 87 -21.05 10.40 8.38
CA ILE A 87 -20.01 11.06 9.17
C ILE A 87 -20.33 10.95 10.67
N GLY A 88 -21.59 11.16 11.04
CA GLY A 88 -22.09 10.93 12.39
C GLY A 88 -21.81 9.50 12.86
N LEU A 89 -22.04 8.49 12.03
CA LEU A 89 -21.76 7.09 12.37
C LEU A 89 -20.28 6.88 12.72
N PHE A 90 -19.37 7.46 11.93
CA PHE A 90 -17.92 7.40 12.21
C PHE A 90 -17.54 8.16 13.49
N ALA A 91 -18.10 9.35 13.70
CA ALA A 91 -17.88 10.12 14.94
C ALA A 91 -18.42 9.37 16.17
N GLY A 92 -19.60 8.76 16.05
CA GLY A 92 -20.20 7.89 17.05
C GLY A 92 -19.30 6.71 17.38
N ALA A 93 -18.83 5.98 16.37
CA ALA A 93 -17.89 4.88 16.56
C ALA A 93 -16.58 5.36 17.24
N ALA A 94 -16.03 6.49 16.81
CA ALA A 94 -14.83 7.08 17.41
C ALA A 94 -15.03 7.46 18.89
N CYS A 95 -16.18 8.03 19.26
CA CYS A 95 -16.52 8.30 20.66
C CYS A 95 -16.78 7.02 21.49
N ALA A 96 -17.27 5.96 20.85
CA ALA A 96 -17.54 4.69 21.50
C ALA A 96 -16.26 3.91 21.83
N ILE A 97 -15.20 4.01 21.01
CA ILE A 97 -13.95 3.25 21.18
C ILE A 97 -13.29 3.48 22.56
N PRO A 98 -13.05 4.72 23.04
CA PRO A 98 -12.44 4.93 24.36
C PRO A 98 -13.28 4.35 25.51
N VAL A 99 -14.60 4.49 25.43
CA VAL A 99 -15.54 3.96 26.45
C VAL A 99 -15.56 2.44 26.43
N LEU A 100 -15.52 1.84 25.23
CA LEU A 100 -15.41 0.40 25.05
C LEU A 100 -14.11 -0.12 25.65
N LEU A 101 -12.97 0.51 25.34
CA LEU A 101 -11.67 0.11 25.86
C LEU A 101 -11.59 0.24 27.39
N TYR A 102 -12.19 1.30 27.96
CA TYR A 102 -12.27 1.47 29.41
C TYR A 102 -13.03 0.32 30.09
N HIS A 103 -14.19 -0.08 29.55
CA HIS A 103 -14.99 -1.18 30.12
C HIS A 103 -14.45 -2.59 29.79
N ALA A 104 -13.68 -2.71 28.70
CA ALA A 104 -13.02 -3.94 28.29
C ALA A 104 -11.71 -4.21 29.03
N ARG A 105 -11.14 -3.21 29.75
CA ARG A 105 -9.89 -3.36 30.51
C ARG A 105 -9.93 -4.55 31.46
N ASP A 106 -10.89 -4.61 32.40
CA ASP A 106 -10.89 -5.64 33.43
C ASP A 106 -11.00 -7.07 32.85
N PRO A 107 -11.90 -7.34 31.88
CA PRO A 107 -11.94 -8.64 31.19
C PRO A 107 -10.66 -9.01 30.42
N LEU A 108 -9.91 -8.02 29.92
CA LEU A 108 -8.66 -8.26 29.19
C LEU A 108 -7.50 -8.55 30.15
N VAL A 109 -7.46 -7.91 31.32
CA VAL A 109 -6.51 -8.21 32.41
C VAL A 109 -6.78 -9.59 32.98
N GLU A 110 -8.06 -9.93 33.24
CA GLU A 110 -8.47 -11.26 33.73
C GLU A 110 -8.08 -12.41 32.79
N ARG A 111 -7.92 -12.12 31.50
CA ARG A 111 -7.50 -13.09 30.48
C ARG A 111 -5.99 -13.06 30.18
N GLU A 112 -5.23 -12.29 30.96
CA GLU A 112 -3.78 -12.11 30.80
C GLU A 112 -3.36 -11.57 29.41
N ILE A 113 -4.29 -10.90 28.70
CA ILE A 113 -4.04 -10.35 27.36
C ILE A 113 -3.24 -9.04 27.46
N ILE A 114 -3.49 -8.25 28.51
CA ILE A 114 -2.78 -6.99 28.78
C ILE A 114 -2.11 -7.03 30.16
N PRO A 115 -0.86 -6.53 30.29
CA PRO A 115 -0.17 -6.51 31.58
C PRO A 115 -0.89 -5.58 32.57
N ASP A 116 -0.99 -5.99 33.84
CA ASP A 116 -1.57 -5.18 34.91
C ASP A 116 -0.62 -4.04 35.30
N VAL A 117 -0.67 -2.96 34.52
CA VAL A 117 0.07 -1.74 34.81
C VAL A 117 -0.85 -0.79 35.58
N SER A 118 -0.53 -0.54 36.84
CA SER A 118 -1.23 0.43 37.69
C SER A 118 -0.82 1.87 37.31
N VAL A 119 -1.41 2.39 36.23
CA VAL A 119 -1.16 3.77 35.78
C VAL A 119 -1.99 4.76 36.60
N SER A 120 -1.34 5.76 37.19
CA SER A 120 -2.02 6.87 37.87
C SER A 120 -3.01 7.58 36.91
N ARG A 121 -4.21 7.91 37.39
CA ARG A 121 -5.24 8.62 36.62
C ARG A 121 -4.72 9.90 35.98
N VAL A 122 -3.77 10.58 36.63
CA VAL A 122 -3.13 11.80 36.12
C VAL A 122 -2.27 11.51 34.89
N ASN A 123 -1.53 10.40 34.89
CA ASN A 123 -0.71 10.01 33.75
C ASN A 123 -1.57 9.59 32.56
N VAL A 124 -2.69 8.89 32.82
CA VAL A 124 -3.68 8.58 31.79
C VAL A 124 -4.27 9.86 31.19
N ALA A 125 -4.69 10.81 32.03
CA ALA A 125 -5.20 12.10 31.57
C ALA A 125 -4.17 12.89 30.74
N ALA A 126 -2.90 12.87 31.16
CA ALA A 126 -1.81 13.50 30.42
C ALA A 126 -1.59 12.85 29.05
N VAL A 127 -1.59 11.51 28.97
CA VAL A 127 -1.47 10.78 27.70
C VAL A 127 -2.66 11.09 26.79
N VAL A 128 -3.88 11.08 27.32
CA VAL A 128 -5.08 11.44 26.54
C VAL A 128 -4.99 12.87 26.01
N LEU A 129 -4.52 13.83 26.82
CA LEU A 129 -4.33 15.21 26.39
C LEU A 129 -3.27 15.30 25.27
N ILE A 130 -2.18 14.55 25.37
CA ILE A 130 -1.16 14.46 24.32
C ILE A 130 -1.75 13.85 23.05
N CYS A 131 -2.52 12.76 23.13
CA CYS A 131 -3.19 12.16 21.98
C CYS A 131 -4.11 13.16 21.27
N ILE A 132 -4.92 13.90 22.02
CA ILE A 132 -5.81 14.95 21.48
C ILE A 132 -4.98 16.06 20.83
N GLY A 133 -3.89 16.50 21.46
CA GLY A 133 -2.98 17.49 20.90
C GLY A 133 -2.34 17.04 19.58
N LEU A 134 -1.80 15.82 19.53
CA LEU A 134 -1.20 15.25 18.31
C LEU A 134 -2.24 15.02 17.22
N ALA A 135 -3.44 14.53 17.56
CA ALA A 135 -4.53 14.36 16.60
C ALA A 135 -4.94 15.71 16.01
N SER A 136 -5.06 16.73 16.85
CA SER A 136 -5.40 18.10 16.43
C SER A 136 -4.30 18.70 15.55
N ALA A 137 -3.02 18.44 15.86
CA ALA A 137 -1.90 18.84 15.02
C ALA A 137 -1.93 18.13 13.65
N GLY A 138 -2.28 16.85 13.61
CA GLY A 138 -2.47 16.09 12.37
C GLY A 138 -3.61 16.63 11.51
N VAL A 139 -4.76 16.94 12.11
CA VAL A 139 -5.89 17.59 11.43
C VAL A 139 -5.53 18.99 10.95
N ALA A 140 -4.82 19.77 11.77
CA ALA A 140 -4.35 21.10 11.39
C ALA A 140 -3.38 21.04 10.20
N TYR A 141 -2.42 20.11 10.22
CA TYR A 141 -1.53 19.85 9.07
C TYR A 141 -2.33 19.51 7.81
N ALA A 142 -3.32 18.60 7.93
CA ALA A 142 -4.16 18.20 6.82
C ALA A 142 -4.91 19.41 6.22
N TYR A 143 -5.54 20.21 7.08
CA TYR A 143 -6.38 21.35 6.69
C TYR A 143 -5.59 22.52 6.11
N PHE A 144 -4.51 22.93 6.79
CA PHE A 144 -3.79 24.16 6.45
C PHE A 144 -2.66 23.99 5.44
N LEU A 145 -2.14 22.78 5.25
CA LEU A 145 -1.02 22.55 4.33
C LEU A 145 -1.35 21.54 3.24
N PHE A 146 -1.83 20.35 3.64
CA PHE A 146 -1.98 19.24 2.71
C PHE A 146 -3.13 19.44 1.71
N PHE A 147 -4.35 19.79 2.19
CA PHE A 147 -5.50 19.96 1.30
C PHE A 147 -5.34 21.09 0.29
N PRO A 148 -4.86 22.29 0.63
CA PRO A 148 -4.63 23.34 -0.34
C PRO A 148 -3.67 22.90 -1.45
N LEU A 149 -2.52 22.32 -1.07
CA LEU A 149 -1.51 21.82 -2.02
C LEU A 149 -2.10 20.75 -2.94
N MET A 150 -2.81 19.79 -2.38
CA MET A 150 -3.42 18.69 -3.13
C MET A 150 -4.54 19.17 -4.05
N PHE A 151 -5.45 20.04 -3.58
CA PHE A 151 -6.58 20.50 -4.39
C PHE A 151 -6.14 21.45 -5.50
N ASP A 152 -5.14 22.30 -5.27
CA ASP A 152 -4.56 23.13 -6.32
C ASP A 152 -3.92 22.26 -7.43
N PHE A 153 -3.17 21.22 -7.03
CA PHE A 153 -2.61 20.26 -7.98
C PHE A 153 -3.69 19.51 -8.77
N LEU A 154 -4.70 18.95 -8.09
CA LEU A 154 -5.76 18.15 -8.71
C LEU A 154 -6.68 18.99 -9.61
N ALA A 155 -7.08 20.18 -9.15
CA ALA A 155 -7.87 21.10 -9.95
C ALA A 155 -7.07 21.61 -11.15
N GLY A 156 -5.79 21.94 -10.95
CA GLY A 156 -4.86 22.31 -12.02
C GLY A 156 -4.73 21.22 -13.08
N ASN A 157 -4.62 19.95 -12.68
CA ASN A 157 -4.61 18.82 -13.61
C ASN A 157 -5.96 18.65 -14.34
N ALA A 158 -7.09 18.78 -13.64
CA ALA A 158 -8.41 18.69 -14.26
C ALA A 158 -8.62 19.79 -15.33
N VAL A 159 -8.32 21.05 -14.99
CA VAL A 159 -8.38 22.19 -15.93
C VAL A 159 -7.33 22.07 -17.03
N GLY A 160 -6.14 21.56 -16.70
CA GLY A 160 -5.07 21.16 -17.63
C GLY A 160 -5.51 20.08 -18.62
N ALA A 161 -6.39 19.19 -18.20
CA ALA A 161 -7.07 18.22 -19.04
C ALA A 161 -8.28 18.82 -19.77
N GLY A 162 -8.67 20.07 -19.46
CA GLY A 162 -9.84 20.84 -19.92
C GLY A 162 -11.19 20.39 -19.33
N LEU A 163 -11.14 19.60 -18.27
CA LEU A 163 -12.31 19.11 -17.56
C LEU A 163 -12.83 20.18 -16.60
N ALA A 164 -14.14 20.20 -16.38
CA ALA A 164 -14.75 21.09 -15.41
C ALA A 164 -14.81 20.43 -14.02
N PRO A 165 -14.14 20.98 -12.98
CA PRO A 165 -14.20 20.43 -11.64
C PRO A 165 -15.54 20.76 -10.96
N LYS A 166 -16.49 19.82 -11.04
CA LYS A 166 -17.81 19.89 -10.38
C LYS A 166 -17.90 18.79 -9.32
N TYR A 167 -17.27 19.00 -8.18
CA TYR A 167 -17.14 17.97 -7.15
C TYR A 167 -18.49 17.62 -6.52
N SER A 168 -18.72 16.34 -6.26
CA SER A 168 -19.89 15.89 -5.50
C SER A 168 -19.69 16.21 -4.02
N ILE A 169 -20.71 16.79 -3.38
CA ILE A 169 -20.67 17.11 -1.94
C ILE A 169 -20.30 15.92 -1.08
N VAL A 170 -20.87 14.75 -1.37
CA VAL A 170 -20.65 13.51 -0.63
C VAL A 170 -19.20 13.05 -0.80
N LYS A 171 -18.79 12.85 -2.06
CA LYS A 171 -17.47 12.29 -2.38
C LYS A 171 -16.35 13.19 -1.88
N TRP A 172 -16.47 14.50 -2.09
CA TRP A 172 -15.48 15.48 -1.69
C TRP A 172 -15.36 15.60 -0.17
N THR A 173 -16.48 15.66 0.55
CA THR A 173 -16.47 15.74 2.01
C THR A 173 -15.97 14.46 2.65
N GLU A 174 -16.43 13.28 2.20
CA GLU A 174 -15.95 11.99 2.68
C GLU A 174 -14.43 11.87 2.47
N PHE A 175 -13.94 12.30 1.30
CA PHE A 175 -12.51 12.33 1.00
C PHE A 175 -11.73 13.22 1.98
N ILE A 176 -12.16 14.47 2.21
CA ILE A 176 -11.51 15.38 3.17
C ILE A 176 -11.49 14.78 4.58
N LEU A 177 -12.62 14.27 5.05
CA LEU A 177 -12.75 13.78 6.43
C LEU A 177 -11.95 12.51 6.67
N PHE A 178 -12.00 11.54 5.76
CA PHE A 178 -11.21 10.31 5.90
C PHE A 178 -9.72 10.60 5.80
N LEU A 179 -9.31 11.52 4.92
CA LEU A 179 -7.91 11.88 4.80
C LEU A 179 -7.41 12.68 6.02
N ALA A 180 -8.22 13.60 6.55
CA ALA A 180 -7.93 14.29 7.81
C ALA A 180 -7.83 13.32 8.99
N LEU A 181 -8.74 12.34 9.07
CA LEU A 181 -8.68 11.27 10.07
C LEU A 181 -7.40 10.44 9.92
N SER A 182 -7.00 10.11 8.68
CA SER A 182 -5.76 9.38 8.43
C SER A 182 -4.54 10.13 8.96
N PHE A 183 -4.47 11.45 8.79
CA PHE A 183 -3.40 12.29 9.35
C PHE A 183 -3.49 12.40 10.88
N ALA A 184 -4.69 12.48 11.44
CA ALA A 184 -4.89 12.48 12.90
C ALA A 184 -4.39 11.18 13.55
N LEU A 185 -4.63 10.04 12.89
CA LEU A 185 -4.14 8.72 13.30
C LEU A 185 -2.62 8.58 13.07
N ALA A 186 -2.12 9.02 11.92
CA ALA A 186 -0.69 9.01 11.63
C ALA A 186 0.11 9.88 12.60
N ALA A 187 -0.43 11.01 13.02
CA ALA A 187 0.17 11.87 14.03
C ALA A 187 0.33 11.16 15.38
N GLN A 188 -0.37 10.04 15.64
CA GLN A 188 -0.16 9.22 16.84
C GLN A 188 1.08 8.34 16.76
N LEU A 189 1.69 8.14 15.58
CA LEU A 189 2.85 7.25 15.39
C LEU A 189 4.01 7.57 16.35
N PRO A 190 4.44 8.83 16.55
CA PRO A 190 5.51 9.16 17.49
C PRO A 190 5.21 8.72 18.92
N LEU A 191 3.97 8.92 19.37
CA LEU A 191 3.56 8.52 20.71
C LEU A 191 3.45 6.99 20.82
N ALA A 192 2.80 6.34 19.85
CA ALA A 192 2.55 4.90 19.86
C ALA A 192 3.84 4.09 19.83
N VAL A 193 4.74 4.36 18.87
CA VAL A 193 6.03 3.64 18.75
C VAL A 193 6.90 3.86 19.99
N SER A 194 6.93 5.09 20.51
CA SER A 194 7.67 5.40 21.74
C SER A 194 7.07 4.69 22.95
N ALA A 195 5.73 4.62 23.07
CA ALA A 195 5.06 3.95 24.17
C ALA A 195 5.28 2.43 24.16
N PHE A 196 5.19 1.78 22.99
CA PHE A 196 5.47 0.34 22.84
C PHE A 196 6.94 0.01 23.12
N SER A 197 7.85 0.88 22.69
CA SER A 197 9.29 0.73 22.98
C SER A 197 9.60 0.97 24.46
N TYR A 198 8.92 1.92 25.10
CA TYR A 198 9.07 2.21 26.52
C TYR A 198 8.52 1.09 27.41
N SER A 199 7.37 0.51 27.05
CA SER A 199 6.76 -0.59 27.82
C SER A 199 7.51 -1.92 27.64
N GLY A 200 8.32 -2.05 26.59
CA GLY A 200 9.04 -3.29 26.26
C GLY A 200 8.18 -4.30 25.48
N ILE A 201 6.96 -3.93 25.05
CA ILE A 201 6.10 -4.80 24.24
C ILE A 201 6.74 -5.05 22.86
N ILE A 202 7.33 -4.01 22.26
CA ILE A 202 8.06 -4.11 20.99
C ILE A 202 9.37 -3.33 21.13
N PRO A 203 10.55 -3.97 21.02
CA PRO A 203 11.84 -3.28 21.07
C PRO A 203 11.99 -2.22 19.97
N TYR A 204 12.76 -1.16 20.25
CA TYR A 204 13.08 -0.11 19.28
C TYR A 204 13.77 -0.68 18.03
N GLU A 205 14.66 -1.65 18.24
CA GLU A 205 15.43 -2.35 17.23
C GLU A 205 14.49 -3.03 16.22
N THR A 206 13.41 -3.65 16.70
CA THR A 206 12.40 -4.27 15.84
C THR A 206 11.73 -3.25 14.92
N PHE A 207 11.35 -2.07 15.42
CA PHE A 207 10.79 -1.02 14.58
C PHE A 207 11.83 -0.50 13.57
N ARG A 208 13.07 -0.26 14.03
CA ARG A 208 14.16 0.21 13.17
C ARG A 208 14.46 -0.79 12.05
N ASP A 209 14.60 -2.07 12.36
CA ASP A 209 15.03 -3.09 11.40
C ASP A 209 13.91 -3.42 10.40
N LYS A 210 12.64 -3.31 10.83
CA LYS A 210 11.45 -3.52 9.99
C LYS A 210 10.91 -2.26 9.32
N TRP A 211 11.70 -1.17 9.24
CA TRP A 211 11.26 0.09 8.65
C TRP A 211 10.72 -0.05 7.21
N LYS A 212 11.30 -0.96 6.41
CA LYS A 212 10.87 -1.23 5.03
C LYS A 212 9.42 -1.74 4.98
N TYR A 213 9.04 -2.60 5.92
CA TYR A 213 7.68 -3.11 6.04
C TYR A 213 6.71 -2.02 6.50
N ALA A 214 7.15 -1.11 7.37
CA ALA A 214 6.35 0.04 7.76
C ALA A 214 6.09 0.97 6.55
N VAL A 215 7.09 1.22 5.70
CA VAL A 215 6.91 2.00 4.46
C VAL A 215 5.91 1.31 3.53
N VAL A 216 6.04 0.00 3.30
CA VAL A 216 5.07 -0.76 2.48
C VAL A 216 3.67 -0.71 3.11
N GLY A 217 3.57 -0.85 4.43
CA GLY A 217 2.32 -0.73 5.17
C GLY A 217 1.68 0.66 5.05
N ILE A 218 2.49 1.72 5.06
CA ILE A 218 2.01 3.09 4.81
C ILE A 218 1.45 3.17 3.39
N PHE A 219 2.18 2.75 2.35
CA PHE A 219 1.65 2.79 0.99
C PHE A 219 0.38 1.95 0.81
N ALA A 220 0.31 0.77 1.44
CA ALA A 220 -0.86 -0.10 1.41
C ALA A 220 -2.07 0.56 2.10
N PHE A 221 -1.86 1.16 3.28
CA PHE A 221 -2.90 1.92 3.98
C PHE A 221 -3.31 3.16 3.16
N GLY A 222 -2.35 3.83 2.53
CA GLY A 222 -2.57 4.96 1.64
C GLY A 222 -3.48 4.64 0.47
N ALA A 223 -3.39 3.44 -0.09
CA ALA A 223 -4.29 2.98 -1.16
C ALA A 223 -5.75 2.76 -0.69
N PHE A 224 -5.99 2.66 0.63
CA PHE A 224 -7.33 2.58 1.20
C PHE A 224 -7.93 3.97 1.47
N PHE A 225 -7.14 4.93 1.97
CA PHE A 225 -7.60 6.29 2.33
C PHE A 225 -7.51 7.30 1.19
N SER A 226 -6.48 7.15 0.35
CA SER A 226 -6.31 7.90 -0.89
C SER A 226 -6.65 6.98 -2.06
N PRO A 227 -7.35 7.48 -3.09
CA PRO A 227 -7.50 6.76 -4.33
C PRO A 227 -6.14 6.30 -4.88
N PRO A 228 -6.07 5.13 -5.56
CA PRO A 228 -4.81 4.53 -5.99
C PRO A 228 -4.26 5.26 -7.22
N ASP A 229 -3.86 6.52 -7.05
CA ASP A 229 -3.04 7.24 -8.01
C ASP A 229 -1.63 7.49 -7.42
N PRO A 230 -0.54 7.25 -8.18
CA PRO A 230 0.82 7.31 -7.65
C PRO A 230 1.18 8.67 -7.05
N PHE A 231 0.65 9.77 -7.58
CA PHE A 231 1.02 11.11 -7.14
C PHE A 231 0.40 11.45 -5.78
N THR A 232 -0.92 11.33 -5.62
CA THR A 232 -1.55 11.61 -4.32
C THR A 232 -1.14 10.58 -3.28
N GLN A 233 -0.90 9.32 -3.68
CA GLN A 233 -0.40 8.29 -2.77
C GLN A 233 1.01 8.62 -2.26
N VAL A 234 1.92 9.11 -3.11
CA VAL A 234 3.25 9.58 -2.68
C VAL A 234 3.15 10.86 -1.85
N LEU A 235 2.31 11.82 -2.28
CA LEU A 235 2.08 13.07 -1.56
C LEU A 235 1.58 12.81 -0.13
N TRP A 236 0.68 11.82 0.04
CA TRP A 236 0.16 11.39 1.34
C TRP A 236 1.15 10.52 2.12
N ALA A 237 1.85 9.58 1.47
CA ALA A 237 2.77 8.68 2.15
C ALA A 237 4.02 9.40 2.67
N SER A 238 4.49 10.43 1.97
CA SER A 238 5.71 11.17 2.33
C SER A 238 5.70 11.76 3.76
N PRO A 239 4.68 12.51 4.23
CA PRO A 239 4.63 12.98 5.61
C PRO A 239 4.49 11.83 6.62
N LEU A 240 3.84 10.73 6.26
CA LEU A 240 3.70 9.57 7.15
C LEU A 240 5.02 8.82 7.34
N ILE A 241 5.80 8.65 6.28
CA ILE A 241 7.15 8.09 6.36
C ILE A 241 8.05 9.01 7.19
N MET A 242 7.91 10.32 7.04
CA MET A 242 8.63 11.29 7.88
C MET A 242 8.21 11.19 9.36
N LEU A 243 6.91 11.07 9.66
CA LEU A 243 6.40 10.85 11.01
C LEU A 243 6.87 9.52 11.61
N TYR A 244 7.01 8.47 10.79
CA TYR A 244 7.60 7.21 11.21
C TYR A 244 9.11 7.33 11.50
N GLY A 245 9.85 8.07 10.68
CA GLY A 245 11.25 8.40 11.00
C GLY A 245 11.37 9.18 12.31
N LEU A 246 10.49 10.16 12.53
CA LEU A 246 10.39 10.91 13.78
C LEU A 246 10.04 10.00 14.97
N SER A 247 9.16 9.02 14.77
CA SER A 247 8.74 8.09 15.82
C SER A 247 9.89 7.19 16.27
N LEU A 248 10.72 6.71 15.34
CA LEU A 248 11.95 5.99 15.66
C LEU A 248 12.91 6.85 16.49
N TYR A 249 13.07 8.11 16.14
CA TYR A 249 13.93 9.04 16.89
C TYR A 249 13.40 9.28 18.32
N CYS A 250 12.10 9.56 18.46
CA CYS A 250 11.46 9.70 19.77
C CYS A 250 11.59 8.43 20.62
N ALA A 251 11.37 7.26 20.03
CA ALA A 251 11.48 5.98 20.71
C ALA A 251 12.91 5.72 21.22
N LYS A 252 13.93 6.02 20.40
CA LYS A 252 15.34 5.93 20.80
C LYS A 252 15.63 6.80 22.02
N ILE A 253 15.18 8.05 22.01
CA ILE A 253 15.36 8.98 23.14
C ILE A 253 14.68 8.42 24.39
N VAL A 254 13.42 8.00 24.29
CA VAL A 254 12.62 7.52 25.41
C VAL A 254 13.20 6.24 26.04
N VAL A 255 13.65 5.28 25.21
CA VAL A 255 14.28 4.03 25.70
C VAL A 255 15.62 4.33 26.37
N THR A 256 16.43 5.22 25.79
CA THR A 256 17.71 5.64 26.39
C THR A 256 17.47 6.31 27.74
N MET A 257 16.49 7.21 27.82
CA MET A 257 16.08 7.84 29.08
C MET A 257 15.63 6.82 30.11
N LYS A 258 14.84 5.80 29.74
CA LYS A 258 14.43 4.73 30.66
C LYS A 258 15.62 3.98 31.24
N ARG A 259 16.60 3.61 30.40
CA ARG A 259 17.79 2.85 30.83
C ARG A 259 18.74 3.64 31.73
N GLY A 260 18.91 4.95 31.51
CA GLY A 260 19.85 5.79 32.28
C GLY A 260 19.24 6.61 33.43
N ARG A 261 17.92 6.68 33.58
CA ARG A 261 17.26 7.49 34.63
C ARG A 261 17.59 7.04 36.05
N GLU A 262 17.92 5.76 36.25
CA GLU A 262 18.32 5.24 37.57
C GLU A 262 19.73 5.68 37.99
N HIS A 263 20.57 6.13 37.04
CA HIS A 263 21.98 6.42 37.27
C HIS A 263 22.32 7.92 37.12
N VAL A 264 21.36 8.78 36.74
CA VAL A 264 21.62 10.19 36.43
C VAL A 264 20.64 11.13 37.12
N ASP A 265 21.16 12.02 37.97
CA ASP A 265 20.38 13.13 38.54
C ASP A 265 20.14 14.22 37.49
N VAL A 266 18.92 14.25 36.94
CA VAL A 266 18.47 15.22 35.93
C VAL A 266 18.61 16.67 36.43
N ARG A 267 18.40 16.92 37.73
CA ARG A 267 18.56 18.27 38.30
C ARG A 267 20.04 18.67 38.37
N GLY A 268 20.93 17.72 38.66
CA GLY A 268 22.38 17.92 38.63
C GLY A 268 22.89 18.32 37.25
N VAL A 269 22.47 17.60 36.20
CA VAL A 269 22.86 17.89 34.80
C VAL A 269 22.46 19.30 34.37
N PHE A 270 21.23 19.73 34.72
CA PHE A 270 20.76 21.06 34.37
C PHE A 270 21.54 22.15 35.13
N ARG A 271 21.92 21.90 36.38
CA ARG A 271 22.70 22.83 37.20
C ARG A 271 24.13 23.00 36.68
N GLU A 272 24.75 21.91 36.27
CA GLU A 272 26.12 21.89 35.73
C GLU A 272 26.20 22.53 34.33
N ARG A 273 25.17 22.32 33.50
CA ARG A 273 25.14 22.80 32.10
C ARG A 273 24.24 24.01 31.88
N TRP A 274 23.80 24.69 32.93
CA TRP A 274 22.84 25.80 32.82
C TRP A 274 23.31 26.88 31.85
N ASN A 275 24.61 27.22 31.87
CA ASN A 275 25.24 28.18 30.95
C ASN A 275 25.08 27.79 29.47
N ARG A 276 25.22 26.50 29.16
CA ARG A 276 25.10 26.01 27.77
C ARG A 276 23.65 25.96 27.33
N VAL A 277 22.74 25.53 28.21
CA VAL A 277 21.29 25.52 27.93
C VAL A 277 20.82 26.96 27.68
N LEU A 278 21.18 27.89 28.56
CA LEU A 278 20.81 29.29 28.45
C LEU A 278 21.46 29.94 27.22
N GLY A 279 22.71 29.63 26.92
CA GLY A 279 23.38 30.06 25.69
C GLY A 279 22.65 29.62 24.42
N VAL A 280 22.17 28.37 24.36
CA VAL A 280 21.33 27.90 23.25
C VAL A 280 19.98 28.62 23.21
N GLY A 281 19.39 28.92 24.37
CA GLY A 281 18.19 29.74 24.47
C GLY A 281 18.37 31.16 23.91
N VAL A 282 19.48 31.82 24.21
CA VAL A 282 19.82 33.16 23.69
C VAL A 282 20.06 33.11 22.18
N LEU A 283 20.74 32.08 21.68
CA LEU A 283 20.90 31.87 20.25
C LEU A 283 19.56 31.61 19.56
N GLY A 284 18.67 30.84 20.19
CA GLY A 284 17.30 30.64 19.72
C GLY A 284 16.53 31.96 19.67
N PHE A 285 16.63 32.79 20.71
CA PHE A 285 16.04 34.12 20.74
C PHE A 285 16.54 34.99 19.59
N ALA A 286 17.87 35.08 19.43
CA ALA A 286 18.49 35.87 18.37
C ALA A 286 18.07 35.38 16.98
N ALA A 287 17.99 34.06 16.76
CA ALA A 287 17.54 33.47 15.52
C ALA A 287 16.07 33.77 15.22
N GLY A 288 15.18 33.62 16.20
CA GLY A 288 13.76 33.94 16.04
C GLY A 288 13.53 35.44 15.83
N TYR A 289 14.24 36.29 16.55
CA TYR A 289 14.19 37.74 16.36
C TYR A 289 14.69 38.15 14.98
N ALA A 290 15.84 37.62 14.55
CA ALA A 290 16.39 37.85 13.21
C ALA A 290 15.45 37.32 12.12
N ALA A 291 14.84 36.16 12.31
CA ALA A 291 13.84 35.63 11.38
C ALA A 291 12.60 36.54 11.28
N GLY A 292 12.20 37.20 12.36
CA GLY A 292 11.18 38.23 12.32
C GLY A 292 11.62 39.47 11.53
N GLN A 293 12.80 39.99 11.85
CA GLN A 293 13.33 41.24 11.31
C GLN A 293 13.74 41.15 9.82
N TYR A 294 14.38 40.05 9.42
CA TYR A 294 14.89 39.83 8.06
C TYR A 294 13.88 39.12 7.16
N GLY A 295 12.60 39.08 7.55
CA GLY A 295 11.54 38.53 6.72
C GLY A 295 11.59 37.01 6.54
N GLY A 296 12.05 36.26 7.53
CA GLY A 296 12.03 34.79 7.54
C GLY A 296 10.62 34.21 7.35
N VAL A 297 9.58 34.86 7.90
CA VAL A 297 8.17 34.48 7.64
C VAL A 297 7.80 34.75 6.18
N ALA A 298 8.29 35.85 5.59
CA ALA A 298 8.08 36.14 4.18
C ALA A 298 8.84 35.15 3.27
N ALA A 299 10.06 34.76 3.64
CA ALA A 299 10.83 33.74 2.94
C ALA A 299 10.15 32.36 3.03
N PHE A 300 9.58 32.01 4.18
CA PHE A 300 8.79 30.79 4.34
C PHE A 300 7.51 30.84 3.50
N ASN A 301 6.82 31.97 3.47
CA ASN A 301 5.68 32.18 2.59
C ASN A 301 6.06 32.12 1.10
N GLY A 302 7.24 32.62 0.73
CA GLY A 302 7.78 32.49 -0.62
C GLY A 302 8.11 31.03 -0.97
N PHE A 303 8.58 30.24 -0.01
CA PHE A 303 8.71 28.79 -0.19
C PHE A 303 7.34 28.11 -0.34
N LEU A 304 6.34 28.49 0.46
CA LEU A 304 4.97 28.01 0.32
C LEU A 304 4.40 28.36 -1.07
N GLU A 305 4.69 29.54 -1.58
CA GLU A 305 4.34 29.96 -2.94
C GLU A 305 5.04 29.12 -4.00
N PHE A 306 6.33 28.87 -3.83
CA PHE A 306 7.12 28.06 -4.74
C PHE A 306 6.57 26.62 -4.85
N ILE A 307 6.10 26.04 -3.74
CA ILE A 307 5.45 24.73 -3.76
C ILE A 307 3.97 24.78 -4.19
N GLY A 308 3.46 25.95 -4.61
CA GLY A 308 2.10 26.12 -5.12
C GLY A 308 1.01 26.20 -4.05
N SER A 309 1.37 26.40 -2.78
CA SER A 309 0.38 26.64 -1.72
C SER A 309 -0.16 28.06 -1.81
N ARG A 310 -1.48 28.23 -1.71
CA ARG A 310 -2.13 29.55 -1.51
C ARG A 310 -2.13 30.00 -0.05
N VAL A 311 -1.83 29.11 0.88
CA VAL A 311 -1.81 29.44 2.31
C VAL A 311 -0.58 30.28 2.62
N ARG A 312 -0.79 31.35 3.39
CA ARG A 312 0.26 32.24 3.86
C ARG A 312 0.19 32.27 5.38
N VAL A 313 1.34 32.03 6.01
CA VAL A 313 1.47 32.16 7.46
C VAL A 313 1.53 33.66 7.77
N PRO A 314 0.59 34.21 8.55
CA PRO A 314 0.62 35.60 8.95
C PRO A 314 1.87 35.87 9.79
N THR A 315 2.38 37.09 9.74
CA THR A 315 3.44 37.49 10.67
C THR A 315 2.89 37.50 12.10
N VAL A 316 3.75 37.33 13.11
CA VAL A 316 3.31 37.35 14.52
C VAL A 316 2.63 38.67 14.88
N SER A 317 3.06 39.78 14.28
CA SER A 317 2.40 41.08 14.37
C SER A 317 0.98 41.07 13.82
N ASP A 318 0.77 40.50 12.64
CA ASP A 318 -0.56 40.44 12.01
C ASP A 318 -1.50 39.48 12.75
N ALA A 319 -0.97 38.35 13.20
CA ALA A 319 -1.75 37.30 13.87
C ALA A 319 -2.26 37.75 15.25
N LEU A 320 -1.47 38.52 16.00
CA LEU A 320 -1.82 38.99 17.34
C LEU A 320 -2.29 40.46 17.36
N GLY A 321 -2.25 41.16 16.22
CA GLY A 321 -2.59 42.58 16.12
C GLY A 321 -1.65 43.48 16.92
N VAL A 322 -0.37 43.10 17.03
CA VAL A 322 0.66 43.83 17.81
C VAL A 322 1.66 44.53 16.89
N ASP A 323 2.31 45.57 17.42
CA ASP A 323 3.35 46.30 16.68
C ASP A 323 4.47 45.35 16.17
N PRO A 324 5.01 45.56 14.95
CA PRO A 324 6.04 44.70 14.36
C PRO A 324 7.24 44.44 15.27
N ALA A 325 7.73 45.45 16.00
CA ALA A 325 8.86 45.28 16.91
C ALA A 325 8.52 44.33 18.07
N THR A 326 7.28 44.40 18.56
CA THR A 326 6.77 43.47 19.59
C THR A 326 6.56 42.07 19.01
N GLY A 327 6.09 41.97 17.77
CA GLY A 327 5.96 40.71 17.04
C GLY A 327 7.30 39.96 16.90
N TYR A 328 8.39 40.66 16.57
CA TYR A 328 9.72 40.06 16.47
C TYR A 328 10.25 39.56 17.82
N LEU A 329 10.02 40.33 18.90
CA LEU A 329 10.39 39.92 20.26
C LEU A 329 9.62 38.67 20.70
N LEU A 330 8.33 38.59 20.38
CA LEU A 330 7.49 37.42 20.67
C LEU A 330 7.94 36.18 19.87
N LEU A 331 8.29 36.35 18.60
CA LEU A 331 8.83 35.28 17.77
C LEU A 331 10.20 34.80 18.32
N GLY A 332 11.07 35.74 18.69
CA GLY A 332 12.32 35.45 19.39
C GLY A 332 12.09 34.68 20.68
N ALA A 333 11.16 35.12 21.53
CA ALA A 333 10.82 34.45 22.78
C ALA A 333 10.32 33.01 22.55
N ALA A 334 9.48 32.79 21.54
CA ALA A 334 9.00 31.45 21.17
C ALA A 334 10.15 30.52 20.76
N PHE A 335 11.06 31.00 19.90
CA PHE A 335 12.25 30.23 19.51
C PHE A 335 13.19 29.99 20.69
N ALA A 336 13.32 30.95 21.61
CA ALA A 336 14.13 30.80 22.82
C ALA A 336 13.61 29.68 23.71
N VAL A 337 12.28 29.63 23.93
CA VAL A 337 11.64 28.57 24.73
C VAL A 337 11.83 27.21 24.07
N LEU A 338 11.60 27.10 22.76
CA LEU A 338 11.84 25.88 22.00
C LEU A 338 13.30 25.42 22.09
N ALA A 339 14.24 26.34 21.91
CA ALA A 339 15.67 26.07 21.99
C ALA A 339 16.10 25.65 23.40
N LEU A 340 15.56 26.27 24.45
CA LEU A 340 15.80 25.90 25.85
C LEU A 340 15.29 24.49 26.16
N VAL A 341 14.07 24.17 25.74
CA VAL A 341 13.47 22.84 25.93
C VAL A 341 14.26 21.78 25.16
N ALA A 342 14.58 22.04 23.89
CA ALA A 342 15.36 21.13 23.05
C ALA A 342 16.78 20.92 23.62
N ALA A 343 17.46 21.99 24.03
CA ALA A 343 18.79 21.90 24.65
C ALA A 343 18.74 21.15 25.98
N GLY A 344 17.74 21.42 26.82
CA GLY A 344 17.52 20.71 28.08
C GLY A 344 17.34 19.21 27.85
N LEU A 345 16.46 18.83 26.93
CA LEU A 345 16.23 17.43 26.54
C LEU A 345 17.49 16.80 25.95
N TYR A 346 18.20 17.50 25.06
CA TYR A 346 19.42 17.01 24.43
C TYR A 346 20.54 16.77 25.44
N TYR A 347 20.85 17.74 26.31
CA TYR A 347 21.91 17.57 27.31
C TYR A 347 21.55 16.52 28.35
N THR A 348 20.27 16.39 28.69
CA THR A 348 19.78 15.30 29.55
C THR A 348 19.94 13.95 28.85
N TYR A 349 19.56 13.85 27.57
CA TYR A 349 19.77 12.66 26.75
C TYR A 349 21.25 12.26 26.67
N VAL A 350 22.15 13.21 26.36
CA VAL A 350 23.60 12.93 26.26
C VAL A 350 24.19 12.51 27.61
N ALA A 351 23.74 13.11 28.71
CA ALA A 351 24.20 12.71 30.04
C ALA A 351 23.76 11.29 30.39
N ILE A 352 22.50 10.96 30.10
CA ILE A 352 21.92 9.63 30.28
C ILE A 352 22.60 8.60 29.37
N ASP A 353 22.83 8.92 28.09
CA ASP A 353 23.48 8.02 27.13
C ASP A 353 24.92 7.70 27.54
N ARG A 354 25.69 8.72 27.98
CA ARG A 354 27.04 8.51 28.50
C ARG A 354 27.04 7.65 29.76
N ALA A 355 26.13 7.92 30.70
CA ALA A 355 26.01 7.11 31.91
C ALA A 355 25.60 5.67 31.59
N ALA A 356 24.67 5.47 30.65
CA ALA A 356 24.24 4.15 30.19
C ALA A 356 25.38 3.39 29.51
N GLN A 357 26.18 4.05 28.66
CA GLN A 357 27.38 3.46 28.06
C GLN A 357 28.46 3.14 29.10
N GLN A 358 28.62 3.98 30.12
CA GLN A 358 29.60 3.76 31.19
C GLN A 358 29.20 2.58 32.09
N VAL A 359 27.90 2.42 32.39
CA VAL A 359 27.35 1.25 33.09
C VAL A 359 27.47 -0.01 32.23
N ALA A 360 27.23 0.09 30.91
CA ALA A 360 27.43 -1.03 30.00
C ALA A 360 28.91 -1.46 29.98
N ARG A 361 29.85 -0.53 29.88
CA ARG A 361 31.29 -0.81 29.96
C ARG A 361 31.72 -1.42 31.30
N SER A 362 31.14 -0.97 32.41
CA SER A 362 31.46 -1.52 33.73
C SER A 362 30.83 -2.88 34.02
N ARG A 363 29.69 -3.22 33.37
CA ARG A 363 29.04 -4.53 33.51
C ARG A 363 29.65 -5.60 32.60
N LEU A 364 30.24 -5.20 31.47
CA LEU A 364 30.70 -6.13 30.45
C LEU A 364 32.19 -6.48 30.52
N GLY A 365 32.96 -5.93 31.46
CA GLY A 365 34.36 -6.33 31.69
C GLY A 365 35.16 -6.63 30.41
N GLN A 366 34.99 -5.86 29.34
CA GLN A 366 35.55 -6.21 28.03
C GLN A 366 37.02 -5.79 28.00
N PRO A 367 37.99 -6.72 27.90
CA PRO A 367 39.37 -6.38 27.62
C PRO A 367 39.48 -5.82 26.19
N GLU A 368 40.50 -5.00 25.94
CA GLU A 368 40.73 -4.37 24.62
C GLU A 368 41.11 -5.39 23.51
N ASN A 369 41.37 -6.66 23.87
CA ASN A 369 41.64 -7.77 22.96
C ASN A 369 40.71 -8.97 23.26
N PRO A 370 40.05 -9.57 22.24
CA PRO A 370 39.13 -10.70 22.46
C PRO A 370 39.79 -11.98 23.00
N GLY A 371 41.12 -12.10 22.89
CA GLY A 371 41.90 -13.24 23.42
C GLY A 371 42.38 -13.11 24.88
N ASP A 372 42.21 -11.94 25.52
CA ASP A 372 42.68 -11.70 26.91
C ASP A 372 41.55 -11.91 27.95
N ILE A 373 40.54 -12.72 27.64
CA ILE A 373 39.40 -12.96 28.53
C ILE A 373 39.80 -13.99 29.59
N ASP A 374 39.76 -13.60 30.87
CA ASP A 374 40.03 -14.50 31.99
C ASP A 374 38.83 -15.41 32.25
N LEU A 375 38.96 -16.69 31.89
CA LEU A 375 37.90 -17.70 32.04
C LEU A 375 37.62 -18.03 33.52
N ASP A 376 38.51 -17.70 34.45
CA ASP A 376 38.28 -17.94 35.88
C ASP A 376 37.18 -17.02 36.43
N GLU A 377 36.95 -15.84 35.85
CA GLU A 377 35.95 -14.86 36.30
C GLU A 377 34.53 -15.07 35.72
N LEU A 378 34.38 -15.92 34.70
CA LEU A 378 33.10 -16.16 34.01
C LEU A 378 32.24 -17.24 34.71
N ASP A 379 30.92 -17.18 34.57
CA ASP A 379 29.99 -18.26 34.92
C ASP A 379 29.77 -19.21 33.71
N ALA A 380 29.07 -20.33 33.90
CA ALA A 380 28.87 -21.34 32.85
C ALA A 380 28.22 -20.76 31.57
N GLU A 381 27.22 -19.89 31.69
CA GLU A 381 26.62 -19.19 30.54
C GLU A 381 27.61 -18.19 29.91
N GLY A 382 28.43 -17.52 30.71
CA GLY A 382 29.49 -16.62 30.25
C GLY A 382 30.59 -17.32 29.46
N VAL A 383 30.97 -18.55 29.86
CA VAL A 383 31.93 -19.40 29.14
C VAL A 383 31.39 -19.81 27.76
N LEU A 384 30.10 -20.16 27.67
CA LEU A 384 29.45 -20.50 26.39
C LEU A 384 29.27 -19.31 25.45
N ALA A 385 29.11 -18.10 26.01
CA ALA A 385 28.97 -16.87 25.24
C ALA A 385 30.30 -16.20 24.88
N ALA A 386 31.43 -16.71 25.41
CA ALA A 386 32.74 -16.15 25.16
C ALA A 386 33.20 -16.39 23.69
N PRO A 387 33.89 -15.41 23.08
CA PRO A 387 34.33 -15.50 21.70
C PRO A 387 35.35 -16.64 21.50
N PRO A 388 35.40 -17.29 20.32
CA PRO A 388 36.30 -18.42 20.04
C PRO A 388 37.78 -18.11 20.26
N GLU A 389 38.17 -16.85 20.00
CA GLU A 389 39.56 -16.37 20.14
C GLU A 389 40.13 -16.52 21.57
N ALA A 390 39.26 -16.50 22.59
CA ALA A 390 39.65 -16.73 23.98
C ALA A 390 40.06 -18.20 24.25
N PHE A 391 39.54 -19.15 23.47
CA PHE A 391 39.85 -20.58 23.61
C PHE A 391 40.95 -21.03 22.63
N ALA A 392 41.04 -20.40 21.46
CA ALA A 392 42.05 -20.68 20.45
C ALA A 392 43.49 -20.42 20.94
N SER A 393 43.65 -19.55 21.94
CA SER A 393 44.96 -19.19 22.53
C SER A 393 45.36 -20.04 23.74
N LEU A 394 44.45 -20.89 24.25
CA LEU A 394 44.70 -21.75 25.40
C LEU A 394 45.39 -23.04 24.98
N THR A 395 46.27 -23.54 25.85
CA THR A 395 46.78 -24.92 25.77
C THR A 395 45.84 -25.89 26.49
N GLU A 396 45.87 -27.18 26.10
CA GLU A 396 45.07 -28.24 26.73
C GLU A 396 45.29 -28.30 28.25
N ASP A 397 46.54 -28.13 28.69
CA ASP A 397 46.92 -28.08 30.11
C ASP A 397 46.26 -26.89 30.85
N GLU A 398 46.16 -25.73 30.20
CA GLU A 398 45.54 -24.53 30.77
C GLU A 398 44.01 -24.63 30.84
N ALA A 399 43.38 -25.21 29.82
CA ALA A 399 41.95 -25.49 29.79
C ALA A 399 41.57 -26.52 30.88
N LEU A 400 42.35 -27.60 31.01
CA LEU A 400 42.19 -28.59 32.09
C LEU A 400 42.43 -27.98 33.48
N SER A 401 43.38 -27.06 33.61
CA SER A 401 43.62 -26.37 34.89
C SER A 401 42.45 -25.48 35.29
N THR A 402 41.86 -24.77 34.33
CA THR A 402 40.68 -23.90 34.52
C THR A 402 39.46 -24.73 34.89
N ALA A 403 39.23 -25.85 34.18
CA ALA A 403 38.15 -26.78 34.48
C ALA A 403 38.32 -27.43 35.87
N ASN A 404 39.53 -27.84 36.25
CA ASN A 404 39.80 -28.39 37.58
C ASN A 404 39.56 -27.36 38.70
N ARG A 405 39.95 -26.09 38.50
CA ARG A 405 39.63 -25.02 39.47
C ARG A 405 38.12 -24.80 39.62
N ALA A 406 37.36 -24.89 38.53
CA ALA A 406 35.91 -24.81 38.57
C ALA A 406 35.27 -25.99 39.33
N LEU A 407 35.77 -27.22 39.13
CA LEU A 407 35.37 -28.40 39.90
C LEU A 407 35.69 -28.27 41.39
N GLU A 408 36.88 -27.75 41.74
CA GLU A 408 37.26 -27.49 43.12
C GLU A 408 36.38 -26.41 43.78
N ALA A 409 35.87 -25.47 43.00
CA ALA A 409 34.89 -24.46 43.43
C ALA A 409 33.44 -24.99 43.51
N GLY A 410 33.19 -26.24 43.06
CA GLY A 410 31.88 -26.88 43.05
C GLY A 410 30.96 -26.47 41.89
N ASP A 411 31.53 -25.95 40.81
CA ASP A 411 30.82 -25.54 39.59
C ASP A 411 31.08 -26.54 38.45
N ASP A 412 30.35 -27.66 38.49
CA ASP A 412 30.47 -28.76 37.53
C ASP A 412 30.02 -28.33 36.12
N GLU A 413 29.04 -27.43 36.01
CA GLU A 413 28.53 -26.91 34.74
C GLU A 413 29.56 -26.03 34.04
N LYS A 414 30.25 -25.15 34.78
CA LYS A 414 31.35 -24.34 34.23
C LYS A 414 32.52 -25.21 33.78
N ALA A 415 32.90 -26.22 34.57
CA ALA A 415 34.01 -27.10 34.23
C ALA A 415 33.77 -27.85 32.92
N GLN A 416 32.55 -28.35 32.72
CA GLN A 416 32.16 -29.01 31.48
C GLN A 416 32.11 -28.02 30.31
N ALA A 417 31.51 -26.85 30.49
CA ALA A 417 31.41 -25.83 29.45
C ALA A 417 32.78 -25.35 28.94
N VAL A 418 33.79 -25.25 29.81
CA VAL A 418 35.16 -24.86 29.42
C VAL A 418 35.81 -25.91 28.52
N LEU A 419 35.63 -27.20 28.82
CA LEU A 419 36.21 -28.29 28.03
C LEU A 419 35.47 -28.48 26.71
N ASP A 420 34.13 -28.50 26.74
CA ASP A 420 33.30 -28.66 25.53
C ASP A 420 33.60 -27.53 24.51
N ARG A 421 33.78 -26.30 24.99
CA ARG A 421 34.07 -25.15 24.13
C ARG A 421 35.51 -25.13 23.62
N PHE A 422 36.47 -25.58 24.43
CA PHE A 422 37.87 -25.74 24.03
C PHE A 422 38.00 -26.78 22.91
N ASP A 423 37.36 -27.95 23.09
CA ASP A 423 37.38 -29.04 22.12
C ASP A 423 36.73 -28.62 20.79
N GLU A 424 35.61 -27.89 20.83
CA GLU A 424 34.93 -27.38 19.63
C GLU A 424 35.83 -26.43 18.83
N VAL A 425 36.48 -25.47 19.50
CA VAL A 425 37.32 -24.47 18.82
C VAL A 425 38.60 -25.09 18.26
N HIS A 426 39.24 -26.02 18.97
CA HIS A 426 40.45 -26.70 18.47
C HIS A 426 40.13 -27.73 17.39
N ALA A 427 38.95 -28.37 17.42
CA ALA A 427 38.50 -29.22 16.32
C ALA A 427 38.29 -28.43 15.03
N ASP A 428 37.67 -27.24 15.10
CA ASP A 428 37.51 -26.36 13.94
C ASP A 428 38.86 -25.90 13.37
N LEU A 429 39.85 -25.59 14.23
CA LEU A 429 41.19 -25.20 13.81
C LEU A 429 41.97 -26.36 13.18
N ASP A 430 41.80 -27.58 13.68
CA ASP A 430 42.39 -28.78 13.11
C ASP A 430 41.76 -29.13 11.74
N GLU A 431 40.44 -28.96 11.58
CA GLU A 431 39.74 -29.13 10.29
C GLU A 431 40.20 -28.09 9.26
N GLU A 432 40.33 -26.81 9.65
CA GLU A 432 40.85 -25.75 8.77
C GLU A 432 42.30 -26.01 8.35
N ALA A 433 43.15 -26.52 9.24
CA ALA A 433 44.53 -26.90 8.92
C ALA A 433 44.62 -28.10 7.95
N VAL A 434 43.68 -29.04 8.04
CA VAL A 434 43.56 -30.19 7.11
C VAL A 434 43.01 -29.74 5.76
N GLU A 435 42.06 -28.81 5.71
CA GLU A 435 41.55 -28.22 4.45
C GLU A 435 42.62 -27.38 3.73
N GLU A 436 43.44 -26.62 4.44
CA GLU A 436 44.57 -25.90 3.83
C GLU A 436 45.63 -26.86 3.27
N GLN A 437 45.94 -27.97 3.96
CA GLN A 437 46.83 -29.01 3.42
C GLN A 437 46.22 -29.77 2.23
N ALA A 438 44.91 -30.02 2.24
CA ALA A 438 44.21 -30.64 1.12
C ALA A 438 44.14 -29.71 -0.11
N ALA A 439 43.98 -28.40 0.10
CA ALA A 439 44.01 -27.39 -0.96
C ALA A 439 45.39 -27.24 -1.61
N GLU A 440 46.48 -27.44 -0.85
CA GLU A 440 47.84 -27.51 -1.42
C GLU A 440 48.10 -28.81 -2.20
N GLU A 441 47.46 -29.93 -1.85
CA GLU A 441 47.56 -31.20 -2.61
C GLU A 441 46.68 -31.23 -3.88
N GLU A 442 45.53 -30.53 -3.88
CA GLU A 442 44.59 -30.47 -5.02
C GLU A 442 45.14 -29.70 -6.25
N GLU A 443 46.16 -28.86 -6.11
CA GLU A 443 46.84 -28.24 -7.25
C GLU A 443 47.64 -29.27 -8.09
N SER A 444 47.81 -30.51 -7.60
CA SER A 444 48.63 -31.54 -8.25
C SER A 444 47.87 -32.63 -9.02
N ASN A 445 46.53 -32.73 -8.97
CA ASN A 445 45.85 -33.90 -9.55
C ASN A 445 44.47 -33.64 -10.21
N THR A 446 44.50 -33.05 -11.40
CA THR A 446 43.34 -32.67 -12.23
C THR A 446 42.72 -33.83 -13.05
N VAL A 447 42.55 -35.03 -12.49
CA VAL A 447 42.04 -36.20 -13.27
C VAL A 447 40.85 -36.95 -12.64
N GLN A 448 40.46 -36.66 -11.40
CA GLN A 448 39.33 -37.37 -10.77
C GLN A 448 37.93 -36.74 -10.96
N SER A 449 37.79 -35.54 -11.54
CA SER A 449 36.49 -34.89 -11.73
C SER A 449 35.58 -35.56 -12.77
N THR A 450 36.11 -36.43 -13.62
CA THR A 450 35.33 -37.16 -14.65
C THR A 450 34.56 -38.37 -14.13
N ALA A 451 34.80 -38.85 -12.90
CA ALA A 451 34.10 -40.03 -12.36
C ALA A 451 32.77 -39.68 -11.65
N ALA A 452 32.65 -38.47 -11.10
CA ALA A 452 31.45 -38.05 -10.36
C ALA A 452 30.26 -37.75 -11.28
N GLY A 453 30.49 -37.31 -12.52
CA GLY A 453 29.43 -37.01 -13.49
C GLY A 453 28.71 -38.22 -14.09
N MET A 454 29.20 -39.44 -13.87
CA MET A 454 28.60 -40.67 -14.42
C MET A 454 27.61 -41.36 -13.47
N MET A 455 27.61 -41.01 -12.18
CA MET A 455 26.68 -41.58 -11.19
C MET A 455 25.38 -40.78 -11.05
N ASP A 456 25.36 -39.53 -11.50
CA ASP A 456 24.16 -38.66 -11.47
C ASP A 456 23.14 -38.98 -12.58
N ALA A 457 23.58 -39.69 -13.62
CA ALA A 457 22.72 -40.10 -14.74
C ALA A 457 21.78 -41.28 -14.44
N PHE A 458 21.86 -41.88 -13.24
CA PHE A 458 21.08 -43.08 -12.86
C PHE A 458 20.05 -42.84 -11.75
N THR A 459 19.88 -41.59 -11.30
CA THR A 459 18.98 -41.23 -10.18
C THR A 459 17.78 -40.38 -10.57
N GLU A 460 17.58 -40.05 -11.85
CA GLU A 460 16.32 -39.47 -12.32
C GLU A 460 15.29 -40.60 -12.57
N GLU A 461 14.39 -40.80 -11.61
CA GLU A 461 13.16 -41.54 -11.83
C GLU A 461 12.36 -40.87 -12.96
N GLU A 462 12.34 -41.49 -14.14
CA GLU A 462 11.42 -41.20 -15.23
C GLU A 462 9.98 -41.34 -14.73
N THR A 463 9.38 -40.21 -14.34
CA THR A 463 7.94 -40.11 -14.11
C THR A 463 7.29 -39.81 -15.46
N THR A 464 6.70 -40.84 -16.06
CA THR A 464 6.06 -40.79 -17.38
C THR A 464 4.88 -39.81 -17.42
N GLU A 465 4.76 -39.14 -18.55
CA GLU A 465 3.90 -37.99 -18.91
C GLU A 465 2.37 -38.21 -18.82
N ASP A 466 1.91 -39.38 -18.37
CA ASP A 466 0.50 -39.82 -18.48
C ASP A 466 -0.32 -39.75 -17.18
N ASP A 467 0.21 -39.19 -16.08
CA ASP A 467 -0.55 -39.03 -14.84
C ASP A 467 -1.36 -37.73 -14.81
N ILE A 468 -2.59 -37.81 -14.30
CA ILE A 468 -3.63 -36.77 -14.24
C ILE A 468 -3.16 -35.58 -13.38
N GLY A 469 -2.24 -34.80 -13.94
CA GLY A 469 -1.44 -33.77 -13.26
C GLY A 469 -0.43 -33.07 -14.18
N GLY A 470 -0.14 -33.60 -15.37
CA GLY A 470 0.80 -33.01 -16.37
C GLY A 470 0.52 -31.53 -16.71
N TYR A 471 -0.74 -31.13 -16.85
CA TYR A 471 -1.09 -29.73 -17.13
C TYR A 471 -0.60 -28.75 -16.06
N TYR A 472 -0.51 -29.16 -14.80
CA TYR A 472 0.02 -28.31 -13.72
C TYR A 472 1.52 -28.07 -13.92
N TYR A 473 2.28 -29.10 -14.31
CA TYR A 473 3.70 -28.99 -14.62
C TYR A 473 3.95 -28.15 -15.87
N ASP A 474 3.13 -28.32 -16.91
CA ASP A 474 3.20 -27.50 -18.13
C ASP A 474 2.94 -26.02 -17.83
N ILE A 475 1.88 -25.73 -17.08
CA ILE A 475 1.55 -24.36 -16.66
C ILE A 475 2.69 -23.78 -15.80
N ARG A 476 3.21 -24.55 -14.84
CA ARG A 476 4.33 -24.13 -13.99
C ARG A 476 5.59 -23.82 -14.80
N PHE A 477 5.93 -24.65 -15.78
CA PHE A 477 7.07 -24.45 -16.67
C PHE A 477 6.93 -23.15 -17.49
N VAL A 478 5.73 -22.87 -18.01
CA VAL A 478 5.44 -21.60 -18.69
C VAL A 478 5.59 -20.41 -17.74
N PHE A 479 5.11 -20.53 -16.50
CA PHE A 479 5.26 -19.50 -15.48
C PHE A 479 6.72 -19.29 -15.06
N ASP A 480 7.53 -20.34 -14.96
CA ASP A 480 8.96 -20.24 -14.62
C ASP A 480 9.75 -19.56 -15.75
N THR A 481 9.40 -19.85 -17.01
CA THR A 481 9.93 -19.14 -18.18
C THR A 481 9.60 -17.65 -18.13
N LEU A 482 8.35 -17.30 -17.81
CA LEU A 482 7.92 -15.92 -17.61
C LEU A 482 8.65 -15.25 -16.43
N ARG A 483 8.84 -15.96 -15.32
CA ARG A 483 9.54 -15.46 -14.13
C ARG A 483 10.98 -15.07 -14.45
N SER A 484 11.70 -15.90 -15.21
CA SER A 484 13.08 -15.60 -15.64
C SER A 484 13.20 -14.34 -16.51
N ARG A 485 12.12 -13.99 -17.23
CA ARG A 485 12.04 -12.81 -18.10
C ARG A 485 11.20 -11.66 -17.51
N ALA A 486 10.72 -11.81 -16.28
CA ALA A 486 9.78 -10.88 -15.66
C ALA A 486 10.35 -9.46 -15.60
N PHE A 487 11.65 -9.30 -15.32
CA PHE A 487 12.28 -7.99 -15.30
C PHE A 487 12.13 -7.23 -16.63
N ARG A 488 12.24 -7.92 -17.77
CA ARG A 488 12.07 -7.28 -19.08
C ARG A 488 10.60 -6.99 -19.38
N ILE A 489 9.72 -7.93 -19.08
CA ILE A 489 8.27 -7.77 -19.29
C ILE A 489 7.73 -6.60 -18.45
N VAL A 490 8.03 -6.60 -17.15
CA VAL A 490 7.67 -5.52 -16.22
C VAL A 490 8.36 -4.22 -16.61
N GLY A 491 9.64 -4.26 -17.00
CA GLY A 491 10.37 -3.08 -17.47
C GLY A 491 9.72 -2.44 -18.70
N THR A 492 9.30 -3.24 -19.70
CA THR A 492 8.56 -2.76 -20.86
C THR A 492 7.19 -2.22 -20.48
N PHE A 493 6.45 -2.92 -19.64
CA PHE A 493 5.16 -2.46 -19.12
C PHE A 493 5.29 -1.10 -18.43
N MET A 494 6.25 -0.95 -17.53
CA MET A 494 6.49 0.30 -16.81
C MET A 494 6.91 1.43 -17.75
N ALA A 495 7.78 1.16 -18.72
CA ALA A 495 8.19 2.17 -19.70
C ALA A 495 7.01 2.66 -20.55
N LEU A 496 6.16 1.74 -21.03
CA LEU A 496 4.94 2.07 -21.76
C LEU A 496 3.95 2.83 -20.89
N MET A 497 3.70 2.36 -19.66
CA MET A 497 2.78 3.00 -18.73
C MET A 497 3.21 4.43 -18.43
N VAL A 498 4.48 4.66 -18.07
CA VAL A 498 5.02 5.99 -17.78
C VAL A 498 4.99 6.89 -19.02
N GLY A 499 5.33 6.36 -20.21
CA GLY A 499 5.27 7.12 -21.45
C GLY A 499 3.85 7.56 -21.82
N ILE A 500 2.89 6.62 -21.77
CA ILE A 500 1.48 6.87 -22.08
C ILE A 500 0.87 7.81 -21.03
N PHE A 501 1.11 7.55 -19.75
CA PHE A 501 0.65 8.41 -18.67
C PHE A 501 1.21 9.83 -18.82
N GLY A 502 2.52 9.97 -19.05
CA GLY A 502 3.17 11.26 -19.24
C GLY A 502 2.56 12.04 -20.41
N TRP A 503 2.33 11.38 -21.55
CA TRP A 503 1.64 12.00 -22.68
C TRP A 503 0.21 12.43 -22.33
N LEU A 504 -0.58 11.58 -21.67
CA LEU A 504 -1.94 11.92 -21.23
C LEU A 504 -1.96 13.11 -20.26
N TYR A 505 -1.02 13.12 -19.30
CA TYR A 505 -0.88 14.13 -18.25
C TYR A 505 -0.46 15.50 -18.82
N TYR A 506 0.52 15.54 -19.73
CA TYR A 506 1.03 16.81 -20.30
C TYR A 506 0.15 17.41 -21.41
N GLY A 507 -1.02 16.85 -21.68
CA GLY A 507 -2.01 17.44 -22.57
C GLY A 507 -2.60 16.49 -23.62
N GLY A 508 -2.05 15.29 -23.78
CA GLY A 508 -2.56 14.29 -24.73
C GLY A 508 -4.01 13.90 -24.46
N PHE A 509 -4.43 13.89 -23.19
CA PHE A 509 -5.85 13.68 -22.87
C PHE A 509 -6.74 14.82 -23.36
N ARG A 510 -6.31 16.08 -23.20
CA ARG A 510 -7.04 17.26 -23.68
C ARG A 510 -7.22 17.17 -25.20
N GLU A 511 -6.14 16.86 -25.92
CA GLU A 511 -6.16 16.68 -27.37
C GLU A 511 -7.12 15.57 -27.81
N LEU A 512 -7.05 14.39 -27.18
CA LEU A 512 -7.95 13.27 -27.46
C LEU A 512 -9.42 13.63 -27.24
N ARG A 513 -9.71 14.34 -26.15
CA ARG A 513 -11.07 14.79 -25.85
C ARG A 513 -11.54 15.80 -26.87
N ASP A 514 -10.77 16.84 -27.16
CA ASP A 514 -11.16 17.91 -28.08
C ASP A 514 -11.35 17.37 -29.49
N ASN A 515 -10.48 16.46 -29.92
CA ASN A 515 -10.63 15.74 -31.19
C ASN A 515 -11.91 14.92 -31.23
N PHE A 516 -12.24 14.22 -30.15
CA PHE A 516 -13.45 13.41 -30.08
C PHE A 516 -14.73 14.28 -30.06
N ILE A 517 -14.78 15.32 -29.23
CA ILE A 517 -15.90 16.26 -29.16
C ILE A 517 -16.11 16.96 -30.51
N ALA A 518 -15.03 17.26 -31.24
CA ALA A 518 -15.12 17.85 -32.57
C ALA A 518 -15.81 16.93 -33.62
N ARG A 519 -15.83 15.61 -33.40
CA ARG A 519 -16.52 14.63 -34.28
C ARG A 519 -18.00 14.48 -33.98
N ILE A 520 -18.45 14.96 -32.83
CA ILE A 520 -19.85 14.96 -32.43
C ILE A 520 -20.56 16.16 -33.11
N PRO A 521 -21.79 15.99 -33.64
CA PRO A 521 -22.56 17.08 -34.26
C PRO A 521 -22.75 18.26 -33.30
N ALA A 522 -22.74 19.49 -33.83
CA ALA A 522 -22.72 20.71 -33.02
C ALA A 522 -23.93 20.84 -32.07
N ASP A 523 -25.09 20.34 -32.48
CA ASP A 523 -26.36 20.47 -31.75
C ASP A 523 -26.41 19.63 -30.46
N VAL A 524 -25.58 18.59 -30.38
CA VAL A 524 -25.48 17.67 -29.23
C VAL A 524 -24.20 17.89 -28.41
N ARG A 525 -23.46 18.99 -28.67
CA ARG A 525 -22.23 19.35 -27.92
C ARG A 525 -22.54 20.01 -26.58
N PRO A 526 -21.63 19.93 -25.59
CA PRO A 526 -21.83 20.50 -24.25
C PRO A 526 -22.28 21.97 -24.27
N LEU A 527 -21.59 22.78 -25.08
CA LEU A 527 -21.85 24.22 -25.23
C LEU A 527 -23.23 24.52 -25.84
N ALA A 528 -23.76 23.64 -26.70
CA ALA A 528 -25.08 23.80 -27.31
C ALA A 528 -26.20 23.31 -26.38
N THR A 529 -25.92 22.32 -25.52
CA THR A 529 -26.88 21.74 -24.57
C THR A 529 -26.94 22.45 -23.22
N GLY A 530 -26.19 23.54 -23.04
CA GLY A 530 -26.07 24.26 -21.75
C GLY A 530 -25.39 23.44 -20.65
N GLY A 531 -24.72 22.34 -21.00
CA GLY A 531 -24.05 21.43 -20.07
C GLY A 531 -22.54 21.55 -20.16
N GLU A 532 -21.84 21.38 -19.04
CA GLU A 532 -20.40 21.21 -19.04
C GLU A 532 -20.13 19.69 -19.05
N TRP A 533 -19.51 19.14 -20.08
CA TRP A 533 -19.01 17.76 -20.05
C TRP A 533 -17.73 17.59 -20.88
N PRO A 534 -16.77 16.76 -20.39
CA PRO A 534 -16.86 15.94 -19.18
C PRO A 534 -16.54 16.73 -17.88
N ILE A 535 -17.25 16.40 -16.81
CA ILE A 535 -17.02 16.94 -15.45
C ILE A 535 -16.26 15.94 -14.57
N THR A 536 -15.63 16.42 -13.50
CA THR A 536 -15.06 15.56 -12.45
C THR A 536 -15.85 15.70 -11.15
N LEU A 537 -16.43 14.61 -10.66
CA LEU A 537 -17.17 14.58 -9.39
C LEU A 537 -16.26 14.35 -8.19
N HIS A 538 -15.08 13.79 -8.41
CA HIS A 538 -14.09 13.57 -7.38
C HIS A 538 -12.78 14.28 -7.76
N PRO A 539 -12.08 14.95 -6.82
CA PRO A 539 -10.82 15.66 -7.09
C PRO A 539 -9.78 14.87 -7.89
N VAL A 540 -9.54 13.62 -7.51
CA VAL A 540 -8.57 12.76 -8.22
C VAL A 540 -9.09 12.13 -9.52
N GLU A 541 -10.37 12.30 -9.87
CA GLU A 541 -11.03 11.46 -10.89
C GLU A 541 -10.30 11.50 -12.23
N ALA A 542 -9.91 12.70 -12.67
CA ALA A 542 -9.16 12.90 -13.90
C ALA A 542 -7.81 12.16 -13.90
N LEU A 543 -7.08 12.25 -12.78
CA LEU A 543 -5.75 11.68 -12.64
C LEU A 543 -5.81 10.15 -12.56
N VAL A 544 -6.69 9.61 -11.70
CA VAL A 544 -6.95 8.17 -11.60
C VAL A 544 -7.37 7.60 -12.95
N PHE A 545 -8.17 8.34 -13.70
CA PHE A 545 -8.59 7.92 -15.03
C PHE A 545 -7.41 7.81 -16.01
N GLN A 546 -6.55 8.83 -16.08
CA GLN A 546 -5.34 8.79 -16.90
C GLN A 546 -4.43 7.62 -16.53
N VAL A 547 -4.24 7.35 -15.23
CA VAL A 547 -3.48 6.19 -14.73
C VAL A 547 -4.14 4.88 -15.21
N LYS A 548 -5.45 4.71 -15.00
CA LYS A 548 -6.17 3.49 -15.42
C LYS A 548 -6.05 3.22 -16.92
N ILE A 549 -6.24 4.24 -17.76
CA ILE A 549 -6.04 4.10 -19.21
C ILE A 549 -4.59 3.71 -19.51
N SER A 550 -3.61 4.38 -18.90
CA SER A 550 -2.20 4.09 -19.17
C SER A 550 -1.82 2.65 -18.81
N VAL A 551 -2.36 2.12 -17.71
CA VAL A 551 -2.16 0.73 -17.28
C VAL A 551 -2.77 -0.23 -18.28
N VAL A 552 -4.00 0.01 -18.75
CA VAL A 552 -4.65 -0.86 -19.73
C VAL A 552 -3.91 -0.83 -21.07
N LEU A 553 -3.57 0.36 -21.58
CA LEU A 553 -2.83 0.49 -22.84
C LEU A 553 -1.42 -0.08 -22.75
N ALA A 554 -0.73 0.09 -21.61
CA ALA A 554 0.57 -0.52 -21.37
C ALA A 554 0.48 -2.04 -21.28
N ALA A 555 -0.57 -2.58 -20.65
CA ALA A 555 -0.83 -4.02 -20.61
C ALA A 555 -1.00 -4.57 -22.03
N ILE A 556 -1.86 -3.94 -22.85
CA ILE A 556 -2.07 -4.30 -24.25
C ILE A 556 -0.77 -4.20 -25.05
N GLY A 557 -0.02 -3.11 -24.90
CA GLY A 557 1.27 -2.90 -25.58
C GLY A 557 2.36 -3.89 -25.13
N THR A 558 2.22 -4.52 -23.97
CA THR A 558 3.15 -5.54 -23.45
C THR A 558 2.78 -6.95 -23.93
N LEU A 559 1.54 -7.19 -24.37
CA LEU A 559 1.09 -8.52 -24.85
C LEU A 559 2.00 -9.10 -25.94
N PRO A 560 2.45 -8.35 -26.97
CA PRO A 560 3.36 -8.91 -27.98
C PRO A 560 4.68 -9.40 -27.39
N VAL A 561 5.20 -8.73 -26.37
CA VAL A 561 6.44 -9.10 -25.68
C VAL A 561 6.22 -10.36 -24.84
N ILE A 562 5.08 -10.48 -24.17
CA ILE A 562 4.69 -11.68 -23.43
C ILE A 562 4.61 -12.87 -24.40
N VAL A 563 3.87 -12.73 -25.50
CA VAL A 563 3.73 -13.78 -26.53
C VAL A 563 5.10 -14.19 -27.09
N TYR A 564 5.99 -13.23 -27.33
CA TYR A 564 7.35 -13.49 -27.83
C TYR A 564 8.20 -14.35 -26.87
N TYR A 565 8.07 -14.14 -25.55
CA TYR A 565 8.83 -14.88 -24.53
C TYR A 565 8.19 -16.22 -24.14
N VAL A 566 6.86 -16.32 -24.19
CA VAL A 566 6.13 -17.55 -23.86
C VAL A 566 6.24 -18.59 -24.98
N TRP A 567 6.47 -18.15 -26.23
CA TRP A 567 6.44 -19.04 -27.38
C TRP A 567 7.34 -20.28 -27.31
N PRO A 568 8.64 -20.18 -26.99
CA PRO A 568 9.50 -21.37 -26.96
C PRO A 568 8.94 -22.43 -26.00
N ALA A 569 8.49 -22.00 -24.81
CA ALA A 569 7.90 -22.91 -23.83
C ALA A 569 6.61 -23.58 -24.33
N LEU A 570 5.78 -22.87 -25.10
CA LEU A 570 4.58 -23.46 -25.72
C LEU A 570 4.90 -24.40 -26.87
N SER A 571 5.94 -24.11 -27.65
CA SER A 571 6.42 -24.95 -28.76
C SER A 571 7.01 -26.25 -28.25
N ASP A 572 7.84 -26.19 -27.20
CA ASP A 572 8.51 -27.36 -26.62
C ASP A 572 7.51 -28.38 -26.05
N ARG A 573 6.32 -27.91 -25.61
CA ARG A 573 5.22 -28.74 -25.10
C ARG A 573 4.24 -29.20 -26.18
N GLY A 574 4.49 -28.90 -27.45
CA GLY A 574 3.61 -29.30 -28.56
C GLY A 574 2.25 -28.60 -28.60
N TRP A 575 2.02 -27.58 -27.75
CA TRP A 575 0.76 -26.82 -27.75
C TRP A 575 0.60 -25.97 -29.00
N VAL A 576 1.71 -25.58 -29.62
CA VAL A 576 1.70 -24.81 -30.86
C VAL A 576 2.70 -25.37 -31.87
N THR A 577 2.28 -25.43 -33.13
CA THR A 577 3.10 -25.86 -34.27
C THR A 577 3.38 -24.67 -35.19
N GLY A 578 4.63 -24.51 -35.64
CA GLY A 578 5.01 -23.52 -36.66
C GLY A 578 6.27 -22.70 -36.36
N ASP A 579 6.80 -22.07 -37.42
CA ASP A 579 7.97 -21.18 -37.34
C ASP A 579 7.61 -19.89 -36.59
N ARG A 580 8.56 -19.35 -35.81
CA ARG A 580 8.41 -18.15 -34.97
C ARG A 580 7.92 -16.93 -35.78
N ARG A 581 8.20 -16.91 -37.07
CA ARG A 581 7.80 -15.84 -38.01
C ARG A 581 6.29 -15.80 -38.25
N VAL A 582 5.60 -16.95 -38.24
CA VAL A 582 4.15 -17.00 -38.43
C VAL A 582 3.43 -16.27 -37.30
N ILE A 583 3.97 -16.34 -36.09
CA ILE A 583 3.42 -15.64 -34.92
C ILE A 583 3.69 -14.16 -34.98
N ALA A 584 4.86 -13.74 -35.48
CA ALA A 584 5.13 -12.32 -35.65
C ALA A 584 4.11 -11.70 -36.63
N VAL A 585 3.71 -12.45 -37.67
CA VAL A 585 2.64 -12.08 -38.58
C VAL A 585 1.27 -12.12 -37.90
N TRP A 586 1.00 -13.11 -37.03
CA TRP A 586 -0.26 -13.19 -36.29
C TRP A 586 -0.41 -12.10 -35.23
N ALA A 587 0.59 -11.92 -34.38
CA ALA A 587 0.66 -10.86 -33.38
C ALA A 587 0.61 -9.49 -34.07
N GLY A 588 1.35 -9.30 -35.16
CA GLY A 588 1.27 -8.08 -35.96
C GLY A 588 -0.11 -7.89 -36.62
N GLY A 589 -0.74 -8.98 -37.07
CA GLY A 589 -2.08 -8.97 -37.65
C GLY A 589 -3.15 -8.60 -36.65
N ILE A 590 -3.14 -9.20 -35.46
CA ILE A 590 -4.05 -8.88 -34.34
C ILE A 590 -3.82 -7.44 -33.88
N VAL A 591 -2.57 -7.01 -33.66
CA VAL A 591 -2.29 -5.63 -33.28
C VAL A 591 -2.75 -4.64 -34.36
N GLY A 592 -2.55 -4.99 -35.64
CA GLY A 592 -3.01 -4.19 -36.78
C GLY A 592 -4.54 -4.14 -36.88
N GLY A 593 -5.21 -5.28 -36.71
CA GLY A 593 -6.68 -5.39 -36.69
C GLY A 593 -7.29 -4.60 -35.55
N LEU A 594 -6.76 -4.76 -34.34
CA LEU A 594 -7.13 -3.98 -33.16
C LEU A 594 -6.95 -2.48 -33.41
N ALA A 595 -5.83 -2.05 -34.00
CA ALA A 595 -5.57 -0.64 -34.30
C ALA A 595 -6.54 -0.06 -35.35
N VAL A 596 -6.78 -0.79 -36.44
CA VAL A 596 -7.71 -0.39 -37.50
C VAL A 596 -9.15 -0.35 -36.97
N GLY A 597 -9.58 -1.38 -36.27
CA GLY A 597 -10.92 -1.43 -35.68
C GLY A 597 -11.08 -0.38 -34.57
N SER A 598 -10.06 -0.12 -33.76
CA SER A 598 -10.07 0.98 -32.78
C SER A 598 -10.18 2.33 -33.48
N TYR A 599 -9.46 2.55 -34.57
CA TYR A 599 -9.60 3.78 -35.36
C TYR A 599 -11.03 3.96 -35.89
N LEU A 600 -11.66 2.89 -36.40
CA LEU A 600 -13.05 2.92 -36.86
C LEU A 600 -14.02 3.17 -35.70
N GLY A 601 -13.80 2.50 -34.57
CA GLY A 601 -14.59 2.67 -33.35
C GLY A 601 -14.53 4.11 -32.84
N TYR A 602 -13.33 4.68 -32.72
CA TYR A 602 -13.10 6.04 -32.24
C TYR A 602 -13.59 7.12 -33.23
N SER A 603 -13.52 6.86 -34.53
CA SER A 603 -13.84 7.87 -35.57
C SER A 603 -15.28 7.88 -36.01
N PHE A 604 -15.97 6.73 -35.98
CA PHE A 604 -17.32 6.61 -36.52
C PHE A 604 -18.31 6.06 -35.49
N VAL A 605 -17.99 4.93 -34.85
CA VAL A 605 -18.97 4.24 -33.98
C VAL A 605 -19.23 5.02 -32.69
N ALA A 606 -18.17 5.41 -31.97
CA ALA A 606 -18.30 6.07 -30.68
C ALA A 606 -18.99 7.44 -30.78
N PRO A 607 -18.64 8.33 -31.74
CA PRO A 607 -19.37 9.60 -31.92
C PRO A 607 -20.85 9.37 -32.25
N GLU A 608 -21.19 8.40 -33.11
CA GLU A 608 -22.57 8.14 -33.52
C GLU A 608 -23.43 7.63 -32.36
N VAL A 609 -22.93 6.63 -31.62
CA VAL A 609 -23.65 6.06 -30.46
C VAL A 609 -23.87 7.11 -29.38
N ILE A 610 -22.85 7.92 -29.08
CA ILE A 610 -23.00 8.99 -28.07
C ILE A 610 -23.96 10.07 -28.56
N SER A 611 -23.89 10.44 -29.84
CA SER A 611 -24.81 11.43 -30.43
C SER A 611 -26.26 10.96 -30.35
N PHE A 612 -26.50 9.67 -30.62
CA PHE A 612 -27.82 9.05 -30.45
C PHE A 612 -28.31 9.11 -28.99
N LEU A 613 -27.47 8.73 -28.03
CA LEU A 613 -27.82 8.77 -26.60
C LEU A 613 -28.09 10.19 -26.10
N VAL A 614 -27.30 11.16 -26.57
CA VAL A 614 -27.50 12.57 -26.22
C VAL A 614 -28.78 13.10 -26.84
N TYR A 615 -29.06 12.77 -28.10
CA TYR A 615 -30.28 13.18 -28.78
C TYR A 615 -31.55 12.70 -28.05
N ASP A 616 -31.60 11.41 -27.70
CA ASP A 616 -32.71 10.82 -26.94
C ASP A 616 -32.93 11.53 -25.60
N ALA A 617 -31.85 11.84 -24.88
CA ALA A 617 -31.92 12.55 -23.62
C ALA A 617 -32.36 14.02 -23.77
N LEU A 618 -31.96 14.72 -24.85
CA LEU A 618 -32.42 16.07 -25.14
C LEU A 618 -33.90 16.12 -25.54
N GLU A 619 -34.38 15.11 -26.27
CA GLU A 619 -35.81 14.97 -26.60
C GLU A 619 -36.66 14.79 -25.34
N ALA A 620 -36.11 14.15 -24.31
CA ALA A 620 -36.72 14.03 -22.98
C ALA A 620 -36.51 15.26 -22.07
N GLU A 621 -36.04 16.39 -22.62
CA GLU A 621 -35.79 17.65 -21.89
C GLU A 621 -34.80 17.51 -20.71
N MET A 622 -33.86 16.56 -20.78
CA MET A 622 -32.85 16.35 -19.74
C MET A 622 -31.59 17.21 -19.95
N ILE A 623 -31.01 17.71 -18.86
CA ILE A 623 -29.68 18.35 -18.86
C ILE A 623 -28.63 17.26 -18.69
N ILE A 624 -27.74 17.13 -19.68
CA ILE A 624 -26.77 16.03 -19.74
C ILE A 624 -25.41 16.50 -19.23
N SER A 625 -24.87 15.76 -18.27
CA SER A 625 -23.48 15.91 -17.83
C SER A 625 -22.84 14.53 -17.69
N PHE A 626 -21.74 14.30 -18.41
CA PHE A 626 -20.98 13.08 -18.27
C PHE A 626 -19.81 13.29 -17.31
N THR A 627 -19.62 12.33 -16.40
CA THR A 627 -18.39 12.26 -15.61
C THR A 627 -17.24 11.83 -16.51
N VAL A 628 -16.03 12.32 -16.25
CA VAL A 628 -14.85 11.96 -17.07
C VAL A 628 -14.65 10.45 -17.11
N SER A 629 -14.84 9.76 -15.97
CA SER A 629 -14.69 8.31 -15.91
C SER A 629 -15.70 7.61 -16.80
N THR A 630 -17.00 7.93 -16.69
CA THR A 630 -18.04 7.26 -17.49
C THR A 630 -17.91 7.60 -18.97
N PHE A 631 -17.70 8.89 -19.29
CA PHE A 631 -17.53 9.36 -20.65
C PHE A 631 -16.39 8.63 -21.36
N ALA A 632 -15.20 8.69 -20.76
CA ALA A 632 -14.02 8.21 -21.44
C ALA A 632 -13.89 6.68 -21.38
N TRP A 633 -14.48 5.98 -20.40
CA TRP A 633 -14.67 4.52 -20.48
C TRP A 633 -15.65 4.11 -21.57
N MET A 634 -16.75 4.84 -21.75
CA MET A 634 -17.67 4.59 -22.85
C MET A 634 -16.97 4.76 -24.20
N VAL A 635 -16.24 5.85 -24.39
CA VAL A 635 -15.42 6.07 -25.60
C VAL A 635 -14.38 4.96 -25.77
N PHE A 636 -13.66 4.60 -24.71
CA PHE A 636 -12.64 3.55 -24.74
C PHE A 636 -13.24 2.18 -25.12
N LEU A 637 -14.35 1.78 -24.50
CA LEU A 637 -15.01 0.49 -24.76
C LEU A 637 -15.60 0.44 -26.18
N LEU A 638 -16.22 1.53 -26.66
CA LEU A 638 -16.69 1.63 -28.04
C LEU A 638 -15.54 1.67 -29.06
N THR A 639 -14.35 2.10 -28.64
CA THR A 639 -13.15 2.12 -29.48
C THR A 639 -12.51 0.72 -29.52
N VAL A 640 -12.03 0.23 -28.39
CA VAL A 640 -11.32 -1.05 -28.27
C VAL A 640 -12.24 -2.23 -28.56
N GLY A 641 -13.51 -2.15 -28.18
CA GLY A 641 -14.50 -3.20 -28.48
C GLY A 641 -14.67 -3.42 -29.98
N ILE A 642 -14.71 -2.35 -30.79
CA ILE A 642 -14.74 -2.45 -32.25
C ILE A 642 -13.40 -3.00 -32.79
N GLY A 643 -12.28 -2.62 -32.18
CA GLY A 643 -10.98 -3.25 -32.43
C GLY A 643 -11.01 -4.77 -32.29
N ILE A 644 -11.47 -5.28 -31.14
CA ILE A 644 -11.60 -6.71 -30.85
C ILE A 644 -12.55 -7.40 -31.84
N LEU A 645 -13.65 -6.72 -32.22
CA LEU A 645 -14.58 -7.23 -33.23
C LEU A 645 -13.94 -7.37 -34.61
N VAL A 646 -13.09 -6.42 -35.03
CA VAL A 646 -12.31 -6.50 -36.28
C VAL A 646 -11.24 -7.60 -36.20
N ASP A 647 -10.74 -7.94 -35.02
CA ASP A 647 -9.80 -9.05 -34.87
C ASP A 647 -10.43 -10.42 -35.13
N ILE A 648 -11.75 -10.58 -35.04
CA ILE A 648 -12.43 -11.84 -35.37
C ILE A 648 -12.16 -12.27 -36.83
N PRO A 649 -12.52 -11.47 -37.86
CA PRO A 649 -12.22 -11.84 -39.24
C PRO A 649 -10.71 -11.90 -39.54
N VAL A 650 -9.90 -11.03 -38.92
CA VAL A 650 -8.44 -11.08 -39.07
C VAL A 650 -7.89 -12.43 -38.58
N THR A 651 -8.32 -12.86 -37.40
CA THR A 651 -7.95 -14.15 -36.81
C THR A 651 -8.42 -15.31 -37.69
N MET A 652 -9.62 -15.24 -38.27
CA MET A 652 -10.10 -16.27 -39.21
C MET A 652 -9.22 -16.38 -40.46
N VAL A 653 -8.80 -15.25 -41.03
CA VAL A 653 -7.88 -15.22 -42.18
C VAL A 653 -6.52 -15.81 -41.79
N LEU A 654 -6.00 -15.44 -40.62
CA LEU A 654 -4.73 -15.93 -40.09
C LEU A 654 -4.78 -17.44 -39.80
N PHE A 655 -5.88 -17.95 -39.24
CA PHE A 655 -6.10 -19.38 -38.98
C PHE A 655 -6.10 -20.19 -40.27
N HIS A 656 -6.70 -19.63 -41.34
CA HIS A 656 -6.69 -20.26 -42.65
C HIS A 656 -5.30 -20.22 -43.31
N ALA A 657 -4.64 -19.05 -43.28
CA ALA A 657 -3.31 -18.87 -43.85
C ALA A 657 -2.24 -19.70 -43.12
N GLY A 658 -2.37 -19.87 -41.80
CA GLY A 658 -1.50 -20.69 -40.96
C GLY A 658 -1.82 -22.20 -41.00
N GLY A 659 -2.83 -22.62 -41.76
CA GLY A 659 -3.20 -24.04 -41.89
C GLY A 659 -3.87 -24.66 -40.66
N ILE A 660 -4.22 -23.87 -39.64
CA ILE A 660 -4.83 -24.36 -38.39
C ILE A 660 -6.29 -24.77 -38.62
N VAL A 661 -7.07 -23.92 -39.30
CA VAL A 661 -8.48 -24.21 -39.60
C VAL A 661 -8.80 -23.81 -41.04
N SER A 662 -9.34 -24.75 -41.83
CA SER A 662 -9.71 -24.48 -43.22
C SER A 662 -11.00 -23.65 -43.35
N TYR A 663 -11.11 -22.87 -44.43
CA TYR A 663 -12.34 -22.15 -44.77
C TYR A 663 -13.58 -23.06 -44.83
N GLU A 664 -13.46 -24.25 -45.43
CA GLU A 664 -14.58 -25.19 -45.55
C GLU A 664 -15.03 -25.69 -44.17
N THR A 665 -14.09 -25.92 -43.25
CA THR A 665 -14.41 -26.28 -41.85
C THR A 665 -15.16 -25.14 -41.15
N MET A 666 -14.66 -23.91 -41.23
CA MET A 666 -15.30 -22.74 -40.62
C MET A 666 -16.70 -22.48 -41.19
N ARG A 667 -16.87 -22.66 -42.51
CA ARG A 667 -18.15 -22.50 -43.20
C ARG A 667 -19.13 -23.59 -42.84
N ARG A 668 -18.73 -24.87 -42.81
CA ARG A 668 -19.64 -25.97 -42.44
C ARG A 668 -20.10 -25.87 -40.99
N ARG A 669 -19.21 -25.45 -40.09
CA ARG A 669 -19.47 -25.33 -38.65
C ARG A 669 -19.84 -23.92 -38.20
N TRP A 670 -20.28 -23.04 -39.11
CA TRP A 670 -20.57 -21.63 -38.79
C TRP A 670 -21.55 -21.43 -37.63
N ARG A 671 -22.47 -22.37 -37.43
CA ARG A 671 -23.44 -22.35 -36.34
C ARG A 671 -22.79 -22.46 -34.96
N VAL A 672 -21.66 -23.16 -34.85
CA VAL A 672 -21.00 -23.39 -33.55
C VAL A 672 -20.46 -22.07 -33.00
N PRO A 673 -19.60 -21.29 -33.69
CA PRO A 673 -19.14 -20.00 -33.18
C PRO A 673 -20.27 -19.00 -32.93
N VAL A 674 -21.31 -18.98 -33.78
CA VAL A 674 -22.47 -18.10 -33.57
C VAL A 674 -23.21 -18.49 -32.29
N ILE A 675 -23.60 -19.76 -32.12
CA ILE A 675 -24.28 -20.22 -30.90
C ILE A 675 -23.38 -20.00 -29.67
N SER A 676 -22.07 -20.24 -29.79
CA SER A 676 -21.10 -19.94 -28.72
C SER A 676 -21.04 -18.47 -28.37
N ALA A 677 -21.14 -17.55 -29.34
CA ALA A 677 -21.21 -16.12 -29.08
C ALA A 677 -22.48 -15.75 -28.30
N PHE A 678 -23.63 -16.32 -28.68
CA PHE A 678 -24.87 -16.12 -27.93
C PHE A 678 -24.81 -16.72 -26.52
N ALA A 679 -24.26 -17.93 -26.37
CA ALA A 679 -24.08 -18.56 -25.06
C ALA A 679 -23.10 -17.77 -24.17
N PHE A 680 -22.01 -17.27 -24.74
CA PHE A 680 -21.04 -16.43 -24.05
C PHE A 680 -21.68 -15.10 -23.60
N SER A 681 -22.42 -14.42 -24.48
CA SER A 681 -23.14 -13.19 -24.11
C SER A 681 -24.22 -13.45 -23.06
N ALA A 682 -24.94 -14.59 -23.13
CA ALA A 682 -25.91 -14.95 -22.11
C ALA A 682 -25.27 -15.16 -20.73
N LEU A 683 -24.02 -15.65 -20.70
CA LEU A 683 -23.25 -15.83 -19.47
C LEU A 683 -22.70 -14.50 -18.94
N VAL A 684 -22.19 -13.63 -19.81
CA VAL A 684 -21.52 -12.38 -19.43
C VAL A 684 -22.53 -11.26 -19.12
N THR A 685 -23.64 -11.20 -19.85
CA THR A 685 -24.69 -10.18 -19.68
C THR A 685 -26.05 -10.81 -19.38
N PRO A 686 -26.23 -11.40 -18.17
CA PRO A 686 -27.45 -12.13 -17.82
C PRO A 686 -28.67 -11.23 -17.60
N ASP A 687 -28.47 -9.91 -17.48
CA ASP A 687 -29.49 -8.98 -16.99
C ASP A 687 -30.70 -8.84 -17.92
N SER A 688 -30.53 -9.00 -19.25
CA SER A 688 -31.65 -8.91 -20.19
C SER A 688 -31.34 -9.57 -21.55
N LEU A 689 -32.40 -9.95 -22.27
CA LEU A 689 -32.27 -10.38 -23.67
C LEU A 689 -31.69 -9.28 -24.56
N TYR A 690 -32.00 -8.01 -24.28
CA TYR A 690 -31.50 -6.88 -25.06
C TYR A 690 -29.98 -6.75 -24.95
N THR A 691 -29.43 -6.77 -23.74
CA THR A 691 -27.98 -6.70 -23.51
C THR A 691 -27.25 -7.93 -24.08
N MET A 692 -27.86 -9.11 -23.99
CA MET A 692 -27.35 -10.32 -24.64
C MET A 692 -27.26 -10.15 -26.17
N LEU A 693 -28.33 -9.65 -26.83
CA LEU A 693 -28.35 -9.42 -28.27
C LEU A 693 -27.34 -8.36 -28.70
N LEU A 694 -27.20 -7.29 -27.90
CA LEU A 694 -26.28 -6.18 -28.17
C LEU A 694 -24.82 -6.65 -28.24
N VAL A 695 -24.43 -7.66 -27.47
CA VAL A 695 -23.07 -8.24 -27.51
C VAL A 695 -22.96 -9.38 -28.53
N ALA A 696 -23.93 -10.29 -28.57
CA ALA A 696 -23.85 -11.48 -29.43
C ALA A 696 -23.95 -11.17 -30.93
N LEU A 697 -24.80 -10.21 -31.30
CA LEU A 697 -25.07 -9.91 -32.71
C LEU A 697 -23.86 -9.31 -33.43
N PRO A 698 -23.12 -8.32 -32.88
CA PRO A 698 -21.89 -7.85 -33.49
C PRO A 698 -20.84 -8.96 -33.68
N ILE A 699 -20.64 -9.83 -32.67
CA ILE A 699 -19.68 -10.96 -32.78
C ILE A 699 -20.09 -11.92 -33.90
N ALA A 700 -21.37 -12.30 -33.96
CA ALA A 700 -21.89 -13.18 -34.99
C ALA A 700 -21.76 -12.55 -36.39
N VAL A 701 -22.10 -11.26 -36.54
CA VAL A 701 -21.95 -10.52 -37.80
C VAL A 701 -20.49 -10.50 -38.23
N MET A 702 -19.55 -10.21 -37.33
CA MET A 702 -18.12 -10.18 -37.66
C MET A 702 -17.57 -11.55 -38.06
N TYR A 703 -18.06 -12.63 -37.46
CA TYR A 703 -17.73 -13.99 -37.89
C TYR A 703 -18.25 -14.27 -39.32
N LEU A 704 -19.48 -13.86 -39.64
CA LEU A 704 -20.06 -13.99 -40.98
C LEU A 704 -19.31 -13.13 -42.01
N VAL A 705 -18.88 -11.92 -41.64
CA VAL A 705 -18.00 -11.07 -42.45
C VAL A 705 -16.66 -11.77 -42.70
N GLY A 706 -16.07 -12.41 -41.69
CA GLY A 706 -14.86 -13.22 -41.85
C GLY A 706 -15.02 -14.37 -42.83
N LEU A 707 -16.17 -15.08 -42.80
CA LEU A 707 -16.49 -16.09 -43.80
C LEU A 707 -16.63 -15.49 -45.21
N ALA A 708 -17.23 -14.32 -45.35
CA ALA A 708 -17.38 -13.64 -46.63
C ALA A 708 -16.01 -13.22 -47.20
N ILE A 709 -15.12 -12.65 -46.37
CA ILE A 709 -13.74 -12.31 -46.74
C ILE A 709 -13.00 -13.56 -47.21
N LEU A 710 -13.03 -14.65 -46.44
CA LEU A 710 -12.40 -15.91 -46.83
C LEU A 710 -13.00 -16.50 -48.11
N ALA A 711 -14.31 -16.35 -48.34
CA ALA A 711 -14.95 -16.79 -49.58
C ALA A 711 -14.36 -16.05 -50.80
N VAL A 712 -14.14 -14.73 -50.68
CA VAL A 712 -13.52 -13.93 -51.74
C VAL A 712 -12.06 -14.30 -51.93
N VAL A 713 -11.28 -14.40 -50.84
CA VAL A 713 -9.84 -14.72 -50.87
C VAL A 713 -9.58 -16.11 -51.45
N THR A 714 -10.41 -17.10 -51.12
CA THR A 714 -10.26 -18.49 -51.57
C THR A 714 -11.00 -18.80 -52.88
N LEU A 715 -11.70 -17.82 -53.48
CA LEU A 715 -12.62 -17.99 -54.62
C LEU A 715 -13.64 -19.12 -54.37
N GLY A 716 -14.25 -19.12 -53.19
CA GLY A 716 -15.20 -20.15 -52.74
C GLY A 716 -14.55 -21.51 -52.49
N GLY A 717 -13.30 -21.51 -51.97
CA GLY A 717 -12.53 -22.73 -51.70
C GLY A 717 -11.81 -23.35 -52.90
N ARG A 718 -11.79 -22.67 -54.07
CA ARG A 718 -11.16 -23.18 -55.31
C ARG A 718 -9.65 -22.93 -55.39
N ARG A 719 -9.13 -21.91 -54.70
CA ARG A 719 -7.68 -21.69 -54.49
C ARG A 719 -7.36 -21.93 -53.03
N GLY A 720 -6.62 -23.00 -52.75
CA GLY A 720 -6.26 -23.45 -51.38
C GLY A 720 -6.52 -24.93 -51.09
N GLY A 721 -6.95 -25.72 -52.08
CA GLY A 721 -7.05 -27.17 -51.96
C GLY A 721 -5.69 -27.86 -52.08
N SER A 722 -5.33 -28.63 -51.04
CA SER A 722 -4.22 -29.59 -50.97
C SER A 722 -2.79 -29.03 -50.97
N ALA A 723 -2.25 -28.79 -49.77
CA ALA A 723 -0.81 -28.88 -49.54
C ALA A 723 -0.52 -29.36 -48.10
N SER A 724 -0.88 -30.61 -47.77
CA SER A 724 -0.17 -31.37 -46.70
C SER A 724 -0.36 -32.90 -46.75
N THR A 725 -0.89 -33.48 -47.82
CA THR A 725 -0.73 -34.93 -48.08
C THR A 725 0.42 -35.16 -49.05
N ARG A 726 1.65 -35.01 -48.56
CA ARG A 726 2.83 -35.64 -49.17
C ARG A 726 3.72 -36.22 -48.07
N THR A 727 3.42 -37.48 -47.75
CA THR A 727 4.34 -38.59 -47.42
C THR A 727 5.53 -38.38 -46.47
N ALA A 728 5.59 -39.30 -45.50
CA ALA A 728 6.67 -39.73 -44.59
C ALA A 728 6.83 -38.93 -43.29
#